data_AF-A0A848WNM1-F1
#
_entry.id   AF-A0A848WNM1-F1
#
_cell.length_a   1.000
_cell.length_b   1.000
_cell.length_c   1.000
_cell.angle_alpha   90.00
_cell.angle_beta   90.00
_cell.angle_gamma   90.00
#
_symmetry.space_group_name_H-M   'P 1'
#
loop_
_entity.id
_entity.type
_entity.pdbx_description
1 polymer ?
#
loop_
_entity_poly.entity_id
_entity_poly.type
_entity_poly.pdbx_seq_one_letter_code
_entity_poly.pdbx_strand_id
1 'polypeptide(L)'
;MDFFEHQEQARKKSKTLVFYFILAVTGIVAAVCATVTAVLVFTGNSGGSILNPGVLAGTAAGTVALIFAGSGYKSLQLSAGGKVVAKELGGRLVDSSTTDYYERRLINVVEEMSIASGVPVPEVYVMDDEDSINAFAAGKTTSDAVVGVTRGCMKLLTREELQGVIAHEFSHILNGDMRLNMRLIGLLFGIMFLALIGQMMLRGAANTARYSRNRESGSGALVILVLGLALMLIGYIGMFFAKMIKSAVSRQREFLADASAVQFTRNPDGIGGALKKIGGLTRGSMVGHPMAEEASHMFFGSALNSQMFATHPPLPIRIQRVDPSWDGNFPKTTMPEIAGDPDDLERHGLKPRKGEKDRPRPERRGIPIPVPIPGVSMAHSETPMTQAQAIESMSHVHREQIEFGQDLHGKFPEHWYQAAHQEGGAQALLFALLLAQDDSLRNAELSQLRQMTGEATFEATTQLNIEIRELHSSVKLALIDLAIPTLRRLSPDEYKRFRTVLEKLMSSDKRIDLFEFTLQKVVRRHLDNYFGHANPFKIRYRKIARLEDEAAVLITTLAALGNQGDEAGAKEAFSEGATLIQNETYGTLEFKPASECGLQQIEAALDKFAESTPLVKKRLLHAAGRTVMADQKVTSEEAELIRAIADAIGCPIPPFVKTGHEAASAAA
;
A
#
# COMPACT_ATOMS: atom_id res chain seq x y z
N MET A 1 0.89 8.32 15.39
CA MET A 1 -0.53 8.06 15.05
C MET A 1 -0.80 6.58 14.91
N ASP A 2 -1.74 6.01 15.69
CA ASP A 2 -1.89 4.56 15.88
C ASP A 2 -2.61 3.89 14.70
N PHE A 3 -1.85 3.11 13.92
CA PHE A 3 -2.32 2.33 12.77
C PHE A 3 -3.63 1.56 13.04
N PHE A 4 -3.76 0.94 14.21
CA PHE A 4 -4.89 0.07 14.52
C PHE A 4 -6.17 0.86 14.83
N GLU A 5 -6.04 1.99 15.51
CA GLU A 5 -7.17 2.90 15.77
C GLU A 5 -7.73 3.44 14.45
N HIS A 6 -6.85 3.77 13.49
CA HIS A 6 -7.26 4.24 12.17
C HIS A 6 -8.02 3.17 11.38
N GLN A 7 -7.59 1.90 11.43
CA GLN A 7 -8.35 0.82 10.80
C GLN A 7 -9.74 0.63 11.43
N GLU A 8 -9.89 0.85 12.73
CA GLU A 8 -11.19 0.78 13.40
C GLU A 8 -12.09 1.97 13.06
N GLN A 9 -11.55 3.20 13.08
CA GLN A 9 -12.27 4.40 12.66
C GLN A 9 -12.73 4.29 11.21
N ALA A 10 -11.86 3.79 10.31
CA ALA A 10 -12.20 3.53 8.91
C ALA A 10 -13.38 2.57 8.79
N ARG A 11 -13.47 1.53 9.64
CA ARG A 11 -14.61 0.60 9.67
C ARG A 11 -15.89 1.27 10.18
N LYS A 12 -15.82 2.06 11.26
CA LYS A 12 -16.99 2.78 11.80
C LYS A 12 -17.56 3.73 10.75
N LYS A 13 -16.70 4.51 10.09
CA LYS A 13 -17.10 5.42 9.00
C LYS A 13 -17.61 4.68 7.76
N SER A 14 -17.04 3.51 7.45
CA SER A 14 -17.57 2.66 6.37
C SER A 14 -19.02 2.25 6.61
N LYS A 15 -19.42 1.95 7.85
CA LYS A 15 -20.82 1.64 8.18
C LYS A 15 -21.73 2.83 7.94
N THR A 16 -21.31 4.02 8.37
CA THR A 16 -22.05 5.27 8.14
C THR A 16 -22.19 5.55 6.63
N LEU A 17 -21.14 5.31 5.85
CA LEU A 17 -21.19 5.48 4.40
C LEU A 17 -22.13 4.48 3.73
N VAL A 18 -22.11 3.21 4.16
CA VAL A 18 -23.06 2.19 3.68
C VAL A 18 -24.49 2.58 4.00
N PHE A 19 -24.76 3.14 5.20
CA PHE A 19 -26.08 3.65 5.56
C PHE A 19 -26.55 4.74 4.59
N TYR A 20 -25.72 5.75 4.32
CA TYR A 20 -26.07 6.80 3.35
C TYR A 20 -26.20 6.28 1.92
N PHE A 21 -25.41 5.28 1.52
CA PHE A 21 -25.55 4.62 0.23
C PHE A 21 -26.91 3.92 0.10
N ILE A 22 -27.34 3.19 1.14
CA ILE A 22 -28.67 2.55 1.16
C ILE A 22 -29.77 3.61 1.03
N LEU A 23 -29.64 4.74 1.73
CA LEU A 23 -30.60 5.84 1.64
C LEU A 23 -30.65 6.43 0.22
N ALA A 24 -29.49 6.65 -0.41
CA ALA A 24 -29.40 7.17 -1.78
C ALA A 24 -30.02 6.19 -2.79
N VAL A 25 -29.70 4.90 -2.70
CA VAL A 25 -30.28 3.85 -3.56
C VAL A 25 -31.79 3.78 -3.37
N THR A 26 -32.28 3.84 -2.13
CA THR A 26 -33.73 3.85 -1.84
C THR A 26 -34.41 5.05 -2.49
N GLY A 27 -33.82 6.24 -2.39
CA GLY A 27 -34.33 7.45 -3.04
C GLY A 27 -34.35 7.36 -4.57
N ILE A 28 -33.28 6.82 -5.18
CA ILE A 28 -33.21 6.57 -6.62
C ILE A 28 -34.30 5.58 -7.07
N VAL A 29 -34.45 4.47 -6.35
CA VAL A 29 -35.46 3.45 -6.65
C VAL A 29 -36.86 4.06 -6.59
N ALA A 30 -37.17 4.84 -5.55
CA ALA A 30 -38.45 5.53 -5.44
C ALA A 30 -38.71 6.49 -6.62
N ALA A 31 -37.68 7.25 -7.04
CA ALA A 31 -37.79 8.18 -8.17
C ALA A 31 -37.99 7.46 -9.52
N VAL A 32 -37.31 6.33 -9.74
CA VAL A 32 -37.49 5.51 -10.94
C VAL A 32 -38.88 4.88 -10.96
N CYS A 33 -39.36 4.32 -9.84
CA CYS A 33 -40.72 3.81 -9.74
C CYS A 33 -41.77 4.88 -10.04
N ALA A 34 -41.61 6.08 -9.47
CA ALA A 34 -42.51 7.21 -9.74
C ALA A 34 -42.51 7.61 -11.23
N THR A 35 -41.34 7.63 -11.86
CA THR A 35 -41.19 7.93 -13.29
C THR A 35 -41.88 6.89 -14.16
N VAL A 36 -41.66 5.60 -13.92
CA VAL A 36 -42.28 4.53 -14.72
C VAL A 36 -43.79 4.56 -14.55
N THR A 37 -44.29 4.74 -13.32
CA THR A 37 -45.74 4.92 -13.07
C THR A 37 -46.30 6.11 -13.82
N ALA A 38 -45.64 7.28 -13.79
CA ALA A 38 -46.09 8.47 -14.51
C ALA A 38 -46.16 8.24 -16.03
N VAL A 39 -45.17 7.55 -16.60
CA VAL A 39 -45.14 7.19 -18.03
C VAL A 39 -46.27 6.20 -18.38
N LEU A 40 -46.55 5.21 -17.53
CA LEU A 40 -47.64 4.25 -17.75
C LEU A 40 -49.02 4.92 -17.67
N VAL A 41 -49.20 5.88 -16.76
CA VAL A 41 -50.41 6.70 -16.68
C VAL A 41 -50.56 7.57 -17.93
N PHE A 42 -49.49 8.24 -18.36
CA PHE A 42 -49.52 9.10 -19.55
C PHE A 42 -49.81 8.32 -20.85
N THR A 43 -49.32 7.09 -20.97
CA THR A 43 -49.55 6.23 -22.13
C THR A 43 -50.91 5.51 -22.11
N GLY A 44 -51.71 5.72 -21.06
CA GLY A 44 -53.02 5.06 -20.89
C GLY A 44 -52.92 3.57 -20.55
N ASN A 45 -51.72 3.07 -20.25
CA ASN A 45 -51.44 1.65 -20.02
C ASN A 45 -51.45 1.27 -18.53
N SER A 46 -52.00 2.14 -17.67
CA SER A 46 -52.00 2.01 -16.20
C SER A 46 -53.05 1.05 -15.65
N GLY A 47 -53.94 0.49 -16.49
CA GLY A 47 -54.94 -0.50 -16.07
C GLY A 47 -55.88 -0.03 -14.96
N GLY A 48 -56.04 1.28 -14.75
CA GLY A 48 -56.95 1.88 -13.77
C GLY A 48 -56.42 2.03 -12.33
N SER A 49 -55.20 1.57 -12.01
CA SER A 49 -54.58 1.77 -10.68
C SER A 49 -53.20 2.42 -10.78
N ILE A 50 -53.09 3.61 -10.21
CA ILE A 50 -51.86 4.43 -10.18
C ILE A 50 -50.76 3.73 -9.34
N LEU A 51 -51.14 2.82 -8.44
CA LEU A 51 -50.22 2.11 -7.54
C LEU A 51 -50.31 0.59 -7.73
N ASN A 52 -50.12 0.10 -8.96
CA ASN A 52 -50.07 -1.35 -9.19
C ASN A 52 -48.84 -1.95 -8.45
N PRO A 53 -49.04 -2.80 -7.42
CA PRO A 53 -47.93 -3.31 -6.61
C PRO A 53 -46.95 -4.17 -7.42
N GLY A 54 -47.42 -4.86 -8.45
CA GLY A 54 -46.57 -5.70 -9.31
C GLY A 54 -45.63 -4.88 -10.17
N VAL A 55 -46.11 -3.76 -10.74
CA VAL A 55 -45.28 -2.83 -11.52
C VAL A 55 -44.25 -2.15 -10.62
N LEU A 56 -44.66 -1.68 -9.43
CA LEU A 56 -43.75 -1.06 -8.47
C LEU A 56 -42.69 -2.04 -7.97
N ALA A 57 -43.06 -3.27 -7.61
CA ALA A 57 -42.12 -4.30 -7.18
C ALA A 57 -41.15 -4.70 -8.30
N GLY A 58 -41.66 -4.88 -9.52
CA GLY A 58 -40.83 -5.23 -10.69
C GLY A 58 -39.84 -4.13 -11.07
N THR A 59 -40.28 -2.87 -11.10
CA THR A 59 -39.41 -1.71 -11.40
C THR A 59 -38.39 -1.47 -10.29
N ALA A 60 -38.77 -1.61 -9.02
CA ALA A 60 -37.85 -1.53 -7.90
C ALA A 60 -36.79 -2.64 -7.98
N ALA A 61 -37.21 -3.89 -8.15
CA ALA A 61 -36.30 -5.04 -8.26
C ALA A 61 -35.34 -4.88 -9.46
N GLY A 62 -35.86 -4.46 -10.63
CA GLY A 62 -35.04 -4.21 -11.81
C GLY A 62 -34.02 -3.08 -11.62
N THR A 63 -34.42 -1.97 -11.00
CA THR A 63 -33.52 -0.84 -10.72
C THR A 63 -32.41 -1.25 -9.74
N VAL A 64 -32.78 -1.94 -8.67
CA VAL A 64 -31.83 -2.50 -7.69
C VAL A 64 -30.86 -3.45 -8.38
N ALA A 65 -31.37 -4.38 -9.20
CA ALA A 65 -30.55 -5.33 -9.95
C ALA A 65 -29.57 -4.61 -10.88
N LEU A 66 -29.98 -3.55 -11.58
CA LEU A 66 -29.10 -2.77 -12.45
C LEU A 66 -27.98 -2.06 -11.67
N ILE A 67 -28.30 -1.41 -10.55
CA ILE A 67 -27.29 -0.74 -9.70
C ILE A 67 -26.29 -1.75 -9.16
N PHE A 68 -26.76 -2.90 -8.66
CA PHE A 68 -25.88 -3.96 -8.15
C PHE A 68 -25.10 -4.66 -9.26
N ALA A 69 -25.66 -4.83 -10.45
CA ALA A 69 -24.96 -5.37 -11.61
C ALA A 69 -23.83 -4.44 -12.07
N GLY A 70 -24.11 -3.13 -12.19
CA GLY A 70 -23.08 -2.12 -12.50
C GLY A 70 -22.00 -2.08 -11.41
N SER A 71 -22.40 -2.07 -10.14
CA SER A 71 -21.45 -2.08 -9.01
C SER A 71 -20.59 -3.33 -8.99
N GLY A 72 -21.20 -4.50 -9.22
CA GLY A 72 -20.55 -5.80 -9.26
C GLY A 72 -19.58 -5.90 -10.43
N TYR A 73 -20.01 -5.48 -11.63
CA TYR A 73 -19.17 -5.41 -12.81
C TYR A 73 -17.91 -4.57 -12.56
N LYS A 74 -18.06 -3.33 -12.07
CA LYS A 74 -16.90 -2.47 -11.80
C LYS A 74 -16.03 -3.01 -10.66
N SER A 75 -16.63 -3.59 -9.63
CA SER A 75 -15.89 -4.22 -8.52
C SER A 75 -15.09 -5.45 -8.95
N LEU A 76 -15.62 -6.24 -9.90
CA LEU A 76 -14.92 -7.37 -10.51
C LEU A 76 -13.80 -6.90 -11.45
N GLN A 77 -14.02 -5.84 -12.23
CA GLN A 77 -12.98 -5.23 -13.07
C GLN A 77 -11.80 -4.74 -12.22
N LEU A 78 -12.09 -4.02 -11.13
CA LEU A 78 -11.09 -3.56 -10.15
C LEU A 78 -10.54 -4.69 -9.28
N SER A 79 -11.04 -5.93 -9.45
CA SER A 79 -10.66 -7.02 -8.57
C SER A 79 -9.24 -7.53 -8.81
N ALA A 80 -8.66 -7.24 -9.97
CA ALA A 80 -7.30 -7.63 -10.36
C ALA A 80 -6.18 -6.73 -9.77
N GLY A 81 -6.52 -5.82 -8.84
CA GLY A 81 -5.57 -5.09 -8.00
C GLY A 81 -5.25 -3.68 -8.49
N GLY A 82 -4.29 -3.01 -7.82
CA GLY A 82 -3.90 -1.62 -8.10
C GLY A 82 -3.44 -1.38 -9.56
N LYS A 83 -2.77 -2.36 -10.16
CA LYS A 83 -2.26 -2.30 -11.54
C LYS A 83 -3.34 -2.03 -12.59
N VAL A 84 -4.56 -2.54 -12.39
CA VAL A 84 -5.67 -2.29 -13.32
C VAL A 84 -6.08 -0.83 -13.28
N VAL A 85 -6.14 -0.25 -12.08
CA VAL A 85 -6.46 1.17 -11.88
C VAL A 85 -5.41 2.05 -12.55
N ALA A 86 -4.13 1.76 -12.32
CA ALA A 86 -3.06 2.54 -12.90
C ALA A 86 -3.09 2.51 -14.44
N LYS A 87 -3.29 1.34 -15.04
CA LYS A 87 -3.43 1.19 -16.50
C LYS A 87 -4.71 1.83 -17.05
N GLU A 88 -5.84 1.70 -16.35
CA GLU A 88 -7.10 2.37 -16.70
C GLU A 88 -6.98 3.90 -16.67
N LEU A 89 -6.07 4.45 -15.87
CA LEU A 89 -5.76 5.88 -15.83
C LEU A 89 -4.68 6.31 -16.85
N GLY A 90 -4.23 5.41 -17.72
CA GLY A 90 -3.18 5.70 -18.71
C GLY A 90 -1.76 5.69 -18.15
N GLY A 91 -1.54 5.08 -16.98
CA GLY A 91 -0.22 4.94 -16.38
C GLY A 91 0.64 3.91 -17.11
N ARG A 92 1.87 4.29 -17.44
CA ARG A 92 2.95 3.40 -17.89
C ARG A 92 3.75 2.91 -16.69
N LEU A 93 4.02 1.60 -16.62
CA LEU A 93 4.88 1.04 -15.58
C LEU A 93 6.32 1.55 -15.78
N VAL A 94 6.93 2.05 -14.70
CA VAL A 94 8.33 2.49 -14.71
C VAL A 94 9.24 1.30 -14.49
N ASP A 95 10.27 1.18 -15.33
CA ASP A 95 11.30 0.16 -15.14
C ASP A 95 12.19 0.52 -13.95
N SER A 96 12.37 -0.41 -13.02
CA SER A 96 13.31 -0.29 -11.90
C SER A 96 14.75 -0.03 -12.34
N SER A 97 15.12 -0.50 -13.54
CA SER A 97 16.44 -0.35 -14.13
C SER A 97 16.57 0.88 -15.05
N THR A 98 15.61 1.81 -14.98
CA THR A 98 15.57 3.01 -15.81
C THR A 98 16.86 3.85 -15.68
N THR A 99 17.29 4.42 -16.80
CA THR A 99 18.40 5.37 -16.87
C THR A 99 17.93 6.82 -16.86
N ASP A 100 16.62 7.06 -16.94
CA ASP A 100 16.05 8.40 -16.82
C ASP A 100 16.24 8.93 -15.40
N TYR A 101 16.80 10.14 -15.30
CA TYR A 101 17.13 10.76 -14.02
C TYR A 101 15.89 10.95 -13.14
N TYR A 102 14.76 11.38 -13.71
CA TYR A 102 13.55 11.69 -12.96
C TYR A 102 12.84 10.41 -12.51
N GLU A 103 12.79 9.39 -13.36
CA GLU A 103 12.23 8.09 -13.00
C GLU A 103 13.08 7.39 -11.93
N ARG A 104 14.42 7.45 -12.04
CA ARG A 104 15.33 6.89 -11.01
C ARG A 104 15.16 7.61 -9.67
N ARG A 105 15.05 8.95 -9.68
CA ARG A 105 14.77 9.73 -8.47
C ARG A 105 13.45 9.33 -7.83
N LEU A 106 12.41 9.13 -8.64
CA LEU A 106 11.09 8.69 -8.16
C LEU A 106 11.17 7.30 -7.51
N ILE A 107 11.84 6.34 -8.15
CA ILE A 107 12.03 4.99 -7.61
C ILE A 107 12.75 5.04 -6.26
N ASN A 108 13.88 5.75 -6.17
CA ASN A 108 14.63 5.90 -4.92
C ASN A 108 13.74 6.46 -3.80
N VAL A 109 12.95 7.50 -4.09
CA VAL A 109 12.03 8.09 -3.10
C VAL A 109 10.97 7.08 -2.64
N VAL A 110 10.41 6.29 -3.56
CA VAL A 110 9.42 5.25 -3.23
C VAL A 110 10.03 4.14 -2.37
N GLU A 111 11.26 3.70 -2.67
CA GLU A 111 11.99 2.70 -1.89
C GLU A 111 12.32 3.20 -0.48
N GLU A 112 12.80 4.44 -0.35
CA GLU A 112 13.05 5.07 0.95
C GLU A 112 11.79 5.09 1.81
N MET A 113 10.64 5.45 1.22
CA MET A 113 9.35 5.46 1.93
C MET A 113 8.85 4.05 2.27
N SER A 114 9.16 3.05 1.44
CA SER A 114 8.87 1.64 1.71
C SER A 114 9.64 1.13 2.92
N ILE A 115 10.97 1.33 2.95
CA ILE A 115 11.82 0.93 4.07
C ILE A 115 11.40 1.66 5.36
N ALA A 116 11.13 2.97 5.26
CA ALA A 116 10.66 3.81 6.36
C ALA A 116 9.35 3.31 6.98
N SER A 117 8.38 2.95 6.15
CA SER A 117 7.03 2.60 6.59
C SER A 117 6.82 1.11 6.87
N GLY A 118 7.77 0.25 6.49
CA GLY A 118 7.62 -1.21 6.50
C GLY A 118 6.61 -1.72 5.45
N VAL A 119 6.12 -0.86 4.56
CA VAL A 119 5.25 -1.26 3.46
C VAL A 119 6.13 -1.79 2.33
N PRO A 120 5.84 -2.95 1.72
CA PRO A 120 6.60 -3.45 0.58
C PRO A 120 6.61 -2.45 -0.57
N VAL A 121 7.72 -2.36 -1.29
CA VAL A 121 7.86 -1.41 -2.39
C VAL A 121 6.71 -1.63 -3.41
N PRO A 122 5.87 -0.61 -3.67
CA PRO A 122 4.78 -0.71 -4.64
C PRO A 122 5.30 -0.59 -6.08
N GLU A 123 4.57 -1.15 -7.05
CA GLU A 123 4.88 -0.86 -8.47
C GLU A 123 4.63 0.63 -8.75
N VAL A 124 5.54 1.26 -9.50
CA VAL A 124 5.47 2.69 -9.81
C VAL A 124 5.01 2.90 -11.25
N TYR A 125 4.00 3.75 -11.44
CA TYR A 125 3.44 4.11 -12.74
C TYR A 125 3.58 5.61 -12.99
N VAL A 126 3.86 6.00 -14.24
CA VAL A 126 3.90 7.40 -14.68
C VAL A 126 2.80 7.65 -15.70
N MET A 127 2.03 8.71 -15.51
CA MET A 127 1.05 9.22 -16.49
C MET A 127 1.77 10.25 -17.37
N ASP A 128 2.28 9.79 -18.51
CA ASP A 128 3.15 10.59 -19.38
C ASP A 128 2.43 11.79 -20.02
N ASP A 129 1.12 11.71 -20.23
CA ASP A 129 0.33 12.74 -20.90
C ASP A 129 -0.14 13.88 -19.96
N GLU A 130 0.15 13.79 -18.67
CA GLU A 130 -0.38 14.71 -17.64
C GLU A 130 0.71 15.65 -17.10
N ASP A 131 0.61 16.95 -17.41
CA ASP A 131 1.55 17.99 -16.96
C ASP A 131 1.21 18.61 -15.60
N SER A 132 0.10 18.21 -15.00
CA SER A 132 -0.29 18.65 -13.66
C SER A 132 0.57 17.99 -12.58
N ILE A 133 0.54 18.53 -11.37
CA ILE A 133 1.17 17.89 -10.21
C ILE A 133 0.10 17.06 -9.50
N ASN A 134 0.17 15.74 -9.73
CA ASN A 134 -0.68 14.78 -9.05
C ASN A 134 0.00 13.40 -8.86
N ALA A 135 -0.45 12.66 -7.87
CA ALA A 135 -0.04 11.29 -7.56
C ALA A 135 -1.26 10.51 -7.01
N PHE A 136 -1.21 9.19 -6.97
CA PHE A 136 -2.26 8.37 -6.35
C PHE A 136 -1.73 7.01 -5.88
N ALA A 137 -2.33 6.45 -4.84
CA ALA A 137 -2.15 5.06 -4.43
C ALA A 137 -3.39 4.20 -4.73
N ALA A 138 -3.19 3.01 -5.32
CA ALA A 138 -4.27 2.07 -5.64
C ALA A 138 -3.92 0.63 -5.23
N GLY A 139 -4.90 -0.13 -4.73
CA GLY A 139 -4.71 -1.52 -4.30
C GLY A 139 -5.78 -1.99 -3.32
N LYS A 140 -5.84 -3.30 -3.05
CA LYS A 140 -6.75 -3.91 -2.05
C LYS A 140 -6.08 -4.18 -0.71
N THR A 141 -4.77 -4.37 -0.75
CA THR A 141 -3.84 -4.73 0.31
C THR A 141 -2.55 -3.95 0.09
N THR A 142 -1.67 -3.97 1.08
CA THR A 142 -0.31 -3.40 0.94
C THR A 142 0.55 -4.18 -0.05
N SER A 143 0.19 -5.44 -0.36
CA SER A 143 0.97 -6.32 -1.24
C SER A 143 0.60 -6.21 -2.72
N ASP A 144 -0.54 -5.60 -3.06
CA ASP A 144 -0.95 -5.28 -4.44
C ASP A 144 -1.06 -3.77 -4.66
N ALA A 145 -0.40 -3.00 -3.81
CA ALA A 145 -0.34 -1.55 -3.87
C ALA A 145 0.48 -1.10 -5.07
N VAL A 146 0.00 -0.05 -5.75
CA VAL A 146 0.72 0.67 -6.79
C VAL A 146 0.69 2.16 -6.48
N VAL A 147 1.73 2.86 -6.88
CA VAL A 147 1.81 4.33 -6.81
C VAL A 147 1.90 4.87 -8.22
N GLY A 148 0.93 5.69 -8.61
CA GLY A 148 0.93 6.40 -9.88
C GLY A 148 1.31 7.86 -9.68
N VAL A 149 2.15 8.43 -10.54
CA VAL A 149 2.47 9.86 -10.55
C VAL A 149 2.28 10.44 -11.94
N THR A 150 1.92 11.71 -12.01
CA THR A 150 1.87 12.47 -13.26
C THR A 150 3.28 12.90 -13.70
N ARG A 151 3.48 13.13 -15.00
CA ARG A 151 4.72 13.70 -15.53
C ARG A 151 5.07 15.03 -14.85
N GLY A 152 4.06 15.87 -14.61
CA GLY A 152 4.24 17.14 -13.88
C GLY A 152 4.72 16.93 -12.44
N CYS A 153 4.13 16.01 -11.69
CA CYS A 153 4.61 15.66 -10.34
C CYS A 153 6.09 15.24 -10.34
N MET A 154 6.46 14.36 -11.27
CA MET A 154 7.80 13.81 -11.35
C MET A 154 8.86 14.86 -11.74
N LYS A 155 8.53 15.80 -12.64
CA LYS A 155 9.49 16.79 -13.18
C LYS A 155 9.51 18.14 -12.45
N LEU A 156 8.37 18.61 -11.94
CA LEU A 156 8.24 19.94 -11.33
C LEU A 156 8.64 19.99 -9.86
N LEU A 157 8.52 18.86 -9.16
CA LEU A 157 8.86 18.77 -7.75
C LEU A 157 10.37 18.57 -7.57
N THR A 158 10.91 19.22 -6.55
CA THR A 158 12.23 18.90 -5.98
C THR A 158 12.18 17.52 -5.35
N ARG A 159 13.34 16.98 -4.97
CA ARG A 159 13.42 15.66 -4.35
C ARG A 159 12.64 15.62 -3.04
N GLU A 160 12.75 16.67 -2.23
CA GLU A 160 12.10 16.82 -0.93
C GLU A 160 10.58 16.98 -1.08
N GLU A 161 10.14 17.76 -2.07
CA GLU A 161 8.72 17.91 -2.37
C GLU A 161 8.11 16.62 -2.89
N LEU A 162 8.82 15.91 -3.78
CA LEU A 162 8.40 14.60 -4.27
C LEU A 162 8.31 13.60 -3.11
N GLN A 163 9.30 13.60 -2.20
CA GLN A 163 9.28 12.77 -1.00
C GLN A 163 8.07 13.09 -0.11
N GLY A 164 7.70 14.37 0.05
CA GLY A 164 6.48 14.79 0.76
C GLY A 164 5.20 14.24 0.13
N VAL A 165 5.08 14.30 -1.21
CA VAL A 165 3.93 13.75 -1.94
C VAL A 165 3.87 12.23 -1.84
N ILE A 166 4.99 11.53 -2.04
CA ILE A 166 5.03 10.07 -1.94
C ILE A 166 4.76 9.62 -0.49
N ALA A 167 5.29 10.31 0.52
CA ALA A 167 4.99 10.04 1.92
C ALA A 167 3.49 10.15 2.25
N HIS A 168 2.80 11.13 1.65
CA HIS A 168 1.35 11.27 1.74
C HIS A 168 0.64 10.03 1.15
N GLU A 169 1.04 9.59 -0.05
CA GLU A 169 0.47 8.39 -0.68
C GLU A 169 0.75 7.11 0.14
N PHE A 170 1.94 6.98 0.74
CA PHE A 170 2.26 5.88 1.64
C PHE A 170 1.39 5.88 2.90
N SER A 171 1.00 7.05 3.41
CA SER A 171 0.03 7.13 4.51
C SER A 171 -1.31 6.51 4.10
N HIS A 172 -1.77 6.71 2.86
CA HIS A 172 -2.98 6.07 2.36
C HIS A 172 -2.83 4.55 2.18
N ILE A 173 -1.64 4.06 1.80
CA ILE A 173 -1.35 2.62 1.70
C ILE A 173 -1.41 1.99 3.09
N LEU A 174 -0.67 2.56 4.05
CA LEU A 174 -0.57 2.07 5.41
C LEU A 174 -1.94 2.11 6.12
N ASN A 175 -2.67 3.21 6.03
CA ASN A 175 -3.98 3.36 6.67
C ASN A 175 -5.12 2.56 5.98
N GLY A 176 -4.84 1.91 4.84
CA GLY A 176 -5.78 1.06 4.13
C GLY A 176 -6.87 1.83 3.36
N ASP A 177 -6.60 3.09 3.04
CA ASP A 177 -7.50 4.02 2.34
C ASP A 177 -7.85 3.49 0.96
N MET A 178 -6.87 2.86 0.29
CA MET A 178 -7.02 2.29 -1.06
C MET A 178 -8.20 1.32 -1.15
N ARG A 179 -8.39 0.43 -0.15
CA ARG A 179 -9.49 -0.54 -0.16
C ARG A 179 -10.84 0.13 -0.05
N LEU A 180 -10.95 1.16 0.79
CA LEU A 180 -12.17 1.95 0.86
C LEU A 180 -12.42 2.64 -0.48
N ASN A 181 -11.40 3.28 -1.03
CA ASN A 181 -11.46 4.01 -2.30
C ASN A 181 -11.90 3.12 -3.46
N MET A 182 -11.41 1.89 -3.54
CA MET A 182 -11.84 0.89 -4.55
C MET A 182 -13.30 0.49 -4.41
N ARG A 183 -13.77 0.26 -3.19
CA ARG A 183 -15.20 -0.05 -2.95
C ARG A 183 -16.08 1.13 -3.32
N LEU A 184 -15.63 2.35 -3.02
CA LEU A 184 -16.36 3.57 -3.39
C LEU A 184 -16.49 3.70 -4.91
N ILE A 185 -15.43 3.44 -5.69
CA ILE A 185 -15.52 3.47 -7.16
C ILE A 185 -16.57 2.47 -7.65
N GLY A 186 -16.55 1.23 -7.15
CA GLY A 186 -17.54 0.22 -7.51
C GLY A 186 -18.98 0.66 -7.21
N LEU A 187 -19.25 1.13 -5.99
CA LEU A 187 -20.59 1.57 -5.58
C LEU A 187 -21.09 2.79 -6.35
N LEU A 188 -20.21 3.78 -6.58
CA LEU A 188 -20.55 5.00 -7.32
C LEU A 188 -20.82 4.69 -8.80
N PHE A 189 -20.06 3.77 -9.39
CA PHE A 189 -20.29 3.31 -10.75
C PHE A 189 -21.68 2.69 -10.90
N GLY A 190 -22.16 1.92 -9.92
CA GLY A 190 -23.52 1.37 -9.96
C GLY A 190 -24.62 2.43 -10.04
N ILE A 191 -24.46 3.54 -9.30
CA ILE A 191 -25.38 4.68 -9.37
C ILE A 191 -25.27 5.38 -10.74
N MET A 192 -24.04 5.61 -11.20
CA MET A 192 -23.76 6.23 -12.49
C MET A 192 -24.26 5.39 -13.68
N PHE A 193 -24.30 4.06 -13.53
CA PHE A 193 -24.74 3.15 -14.56
C PHE A 193 -26.16 3.45 -15.04
N LEU A 194 -27.05 3.92 -14.16
CA LEU A 194 -28.39 4.39 -14.54
C LEU A 194 -28.34 5.61 -15.47
N ALA A 195 -27.42 6.55 -15.20
CA ALA A 195 -27.24 7.71 -16.07
C ALA A 195 -26.71 7.30 -17.45
N LEU A 196 -25.78 6.34 -17.50
CA LEU A 196 -25.25 5.79 -18.75
C LEU A 196 -26.32 5.09 -19.58
N ILE A 197 -27.21 4.30 -18.94
CA ILE A 197 -28.36 3.70 -19.60
C ILE A 197 -29.29 4.79 -20.16
N GLY A 198 -29.60 5.81 -19.35
CA GLY A 198 -30.42 6.94 -19.80
C GLY A 198 -29.84 7.65 -21.03
N GLN A 199 -28.52 7.92 -21.03
CA GLN A 199 -27.82 8.49 -22.18
C GLN A 199 -27.88 7.56 -23.41
N MET A 200 -27.68 6.26 -23.22
CA MET A 200 -27.75 5.27 -24.30
C MET A 200 -29.15 5.23 -24.91
N MET A 201 -30.21 5.29 -24.09
CA MET A 201 -31.59 5.37 -24.54
C MET A 201 -31.87 6.64 -25.33
N LEU A 202 -31.37 7.80 -24.88
CA LEU A 202 -31.49 9.06 -25.60
C LEU A 202 -30.81 9.02 -26.97
N ARG A 203 -29.59 8.48 -27.05
CA ARG A 203 -28.86 8.28 -28.32
C ARG A 203 -29.61 7.32 -29.25
N GLY A 204 -30.14 6.23 -28.71
CA GLY A 204 -30.95 5.26 -29.45
C GLY A 204 -32.22 5.90 -30.03
N ALA A 205 -32.99 6.62 -29.21
CA ALA A 205 -34.20 7.32 -29.63
C ALA A 205 -33.91 8.38 -30.72
N ALA A 206 -32.83 9.14 -30.59
CA ALA A 206 -32.41 10.14 -31.58
C ALA A 206 -31.96 9.51 -32.91
N ASN A 207 -31.42 8.30 -32.89
CA ASN A 207 -31.05 7.56 -34.11
C ASN A 207 -32.30 6.97 -34.79
N THR A 208 -33.24 6.42 -34.04
CA THR A 208 -34.52 5.91 -34.55
C THR A 208 -35.39 7.02 -35.15
N ALA A 209 -35.42 8.20 -34.51
CA ALA A 209 -36.13 9.38 -35.02
C ALA A 209 -35.56 9.91 -36.35
N ARG A 210 -34.27 9.70 -36.62
CA ARG A 210 -33.62 10.09 -37.88
C ARG A 210 -33.88 9.11 -39.04
N TYR A 211 -34.17 7.84 -38.74
CA TYR A 211 -34.35 6.78 -39.75
C TYR A 211 -35.81 6.47 -40.06
N SER A 212 -36.74 6.81 -39.15
CA SER A 212 -38.18 6.53 -39.31
C SER A 212 -38.91 7.65 -40.06
N ARG A 213 -39.47 7.35 -41.24
CA ARG A 213 -40.41 8.23 -41.98
C ARG A 213 -41.88 7.96 -41.63
N ASN A 214 -42.17 7.01 -40.74
CA ASN A 214 -43.53 6.53 -40.51
C ASN A 214 -44.14 7.13 -39.23
N ARG A 215 -45.28 7.83 -39.36
CA ARG A 215 -45.95 8.61 -38.29
C ARG A 215 -46.47 7.76 -37.11
N GLU A 216 -46.73 6.47 -37.30
CA GLU A 216 -47.26 5.59 -36.25
C GLU A 216 -46.22 5.16 -35.20
N SER A 217 -44.91 5.32 -35.48
CA SER A 217 -43.83 4.97 -34.54
C SER A 217 -43.50 6.09 -33.52
N GLY A 218 -44.19 7.23 -33.56
CA GLY A 218 -43.84 8.42 -32.78
C GLY A 218 -44.05 8.30 -31.27
N SER A 219 -45.06 7.53 -30.83
CA SER A 219 -45.39 7.38 -29.40
C SER A 219 -44.33 6.58 -28.64
N GLY A 220 -43.85 5.46 -29.21
CA GLY A 220 -42.82 4.62 -28.60
C GLY A 220 -41.46 5.32 -28.48
N ALA A 221 -41.07 6.10 -29.50
CA ALA A 221 -39.84 6.89 -29.46
C ALA A 221 -39.89 7.99 -28.39
N LEU A 222 -41.05 8.64 -28.22
CA LEU A 222 -41.25 9.68 -27.21
C LEU A 222 -41.21 9.09 -25.78
N VAL A 223 -41.76 7.90 -25.56
CA VAL A 223 -41.69 7.18 -24.29
C VAL A 223 -40.24 6.84 -23.93
N ILE A 224 -39.45 6.31 -24.87
CA ILE A 224 -38.03 6.00 -24.67
C ILE A 224 -37.23 7.27 -24.37
N LEU A 225 -37.53 8.38 -25.04
CA LEU A 225 -36.86 9.67 -24.81
C LEU A 225 -37.14 10.20 -23.40
N VAL A 226 -38.41 10.24 -22.98
CA VAL A 226 -38.79 10.70 -21.63
C VAL A 226 -38.17 9.81 -20.55
N LEU A 227 -38.23 8.50 -20.72
CA LEU A 227 -37.63 7.55 -19.77
C LEU A 227 -36.10 7.68 -19.73
N GLY A 228 -35.47 7.82 -20.89
CA GLY A 228 -34.01 8.03 -21.00
C GLY A 228 -33.56 9.32 -20.33
N LEU A 229 -34.29 10.42 -20.54
CA LEU A 229 -34.01 11.71 -19.90
C LEU A 229 -34.18 11.65 -18.38
N ALA A 230 -35.26 11.01 -17.91
CA ALA A 230 -35.53 10.84 -16.49
C ALA A 230 -34.47 9.98 -15.80
N LEU A 231 -34.08 8.84 -16.39
CA LEU A 231 -33.01 7.99 -15.87
C LEU A 231 -31.66 8.73 -15.84
N MET A 232 -31.36 9.51 -16.88
CA MET A 232 -30.16 10.35 -16.92
C MET A 232 -30.15 11.37 -15.76
N LEU A 233 -31.25 12.09 -15.57
CA LEU A 233 -31.36 13.10 -14.51
C LEU A 233 -31.31 12.47 -13.11
N ILE A 234 -32.06 11.40 -12.88
CA ILE A 234 -32.07 10.66 -11.59
C ILE A 234 -30.66 10.12 -11.30
N GLY A 235 -29.99 9.54 -12.28
CA GLY A 235 -28.62 9.03 -12.13
C GLY A 235 -27.63 10.14 -11.77
N TYR A 236 -27.71 11.31 -12.41
CA TYR A 236 -26.86 12.46 -12.08
C TYR A 236 -27.15 13.05 -10.70
N ILE A 237 -28.41 13.15 -10.30
CA ILE A 237 -28.79 13.58 -8.94
C ILE A 237 -28.29 12.56 -7.90
N GLY A 238 -28.43 11.27 -8.18
CA GLY A 238 -27.88 10.21 -7.34
C GLY A 238 -26.36 10.35 -7.18
N MET A 239 -25.65 10.59 -8.29
CA MET A 239 -24.21 10.81 -8.29
C MET A 239 -23.83 12.07 -7.49
N PHE A 240 -24.61 13.15 -7.57
CA PHE A 240 -24.40 14.39 -6.81
C PHE A 240 -24.42 14.13 -5.30
N PHE A 241 -25.44 13.44 -4.79
CA PHE A 241 -25.52 13.10 -3.36
C PHE A 241 -24.41 12.14 -2.94
N ALA A 242 -24.11 11.15 -3.79
CA ALA A 242 -23.05 10.20 -3.52
C ALA A 242 -21.67 10.87 -3.45
N LYS A 243 -21.39 11.85 -4.32
CA LYS A 243 -20.18 12.70 -4.27
C LYS A 243 -20.10 13.54 -3.00
N MET A 244 -21.22 14.10 -2.54
CA MET A 244 -21.27 14.90 -1.32
C MET A 244 -20.92 14.08 -0.07
N ILE A 245 -21.50 12.88 0.05
CA ILE A 245 -21.21 11.93 1.14
C ILE A 245 -19.74 11.53 1.11
N LYS A 246 -19.22 11.19 -0.08
CA LYS A 246 -17.82 10.81 -0.30
C LYS A 246 -16.85 11.92 0.12
N SER A 247 -17.10 13.15 -0.33
CA SER A 247 -16.27 14.33 -0.06
C SER A 247 -16.17 14.63 1.44
N ALA A 248 -17.26 14.48 2.19
CA ALA A 248 -17.24 14.67 3.65
C ALA A 248 -16.38 13.63 4.39
N VAL A 249 -16.31 12.40 3.89
CA VAL A 249 -15.49 11.32 4.47
C VAL A 249 -14.02 11.44 4.07
N SER A 250 -13.73 11.89 2.84
CA SER A 250 -12.35 12.00 2.32
C SER A 250 -11.55 13.10 3.01
N ARG A 251 -12.11 14.31 3.18
CA ARG A 251 -11.36 15.49 3.67
C ARG A 251 -10.62 15.31 4.99
N GLN A 252 -11.19 14.55 5.93
CA GLN A 252 -10.53 14.32 7.23
C GLN A 252 -9.29 13.44 7.09
N ARG A 253 -9.27 12.53 6.11
CA ARG A 253 -8.14 11.64 5.84
C ARG A 253 -6.99 12.38 5.17
N GLU A 254 -7.29 13.36 4.32
CA GLU A 254 -6.29 14.20 3.67
C GLU A 254 -5.45 14.97 4.69
N PHE A 255 -6.09 15.57 5.70
CA PHE A 255 -5.35 16.28 6.77
C PHE A 255 -4.48 15.35 7.60
N LEU A 256 -4.95 14.12 7.81
CA LEU A 256 -4.20 13.08 8.50
C LEU A 256 -2.97 12.66 7.68
N ALA A 257 -3.17 12.43 6.38
CA ALA A 257 -2.13 12.07 5.45
C ALA A 257 -1.08 13.18 5.31
N ASP A 258 -1.50 14.46 5.32
CA ASP A 258 -0.58 15.60 5.37
C ASP A 258 0.29 15.58 6.63
N ALA A 259 -0.32 15.37 7.80
CA ALA A 259 0.42 15.25 9.05
C ALA A 259 1.36 14.04 9.06
N SER A 260 0.92 12.89 8.52
CA SER A 260 1.76 11.70 8.35
C SER A 260 2.93 11.96 7.40
N ALA A 261 2.72 12.70 6.32
CA ALA A 261 3.78 13.03 5.37
C ALA A 261 4.87 13.89 6.04
N VAL A 262 4.47 14.87 6.87
CA VAL A 262 5.43 15.62 7.70
C VAL A 262 6.10 14.73 8.73
N GLN A 263 5.36 13.81 9.37
CA GLN A 263 5.92 12.86 10.33
C GLN A 263 6.97 11.95 9.69
N PHE A 264 6.69 11.46 8.48
CA PHE A 264 7.60 10.60 7.73
C PHE A 264 8.82 11.41 7.23
N THR A 265 8.61 12.52 6.55
CA THR A 265 9.74 13.26 5.96
C THR A 265 10.52 14.11 6.96
N ARG A 266 9.95 14.41 8.14
CA ARG A 266 10.41 15.47 9.07
C ARG A 266 10.62 16.82 8.38
N ASN A 267 10.03 17.00 7.21
CA ASN A 267 10.23 18.17 6.37
C ASN A 267 8.86 18.75 5.98
N PRO A 268 8.32 19.69 6.76
CA PRO A 268 7.06 20.35 6.40
C PRO A 268 7.17 21.11 5.07
N ASP A 269 8.37 21.57 4.70
CA ASP A 269 8.60 22.25 3.41
C ASP A 269 8.48 21.30 2.22
N GLY A 270 8.65 19.98 2.40
CA GLY A 270 8.45 19.00 1.34
C GLY A 270 7.00 19.01 0.85
N ILE A 271 6.06 18.58 1.69
CA ILE A 271 4.64 18.58 1.30
C ILE A 271 4.07 20.00 1.17
N GLY A 272 4.51 20.94 2.00
CA GLY A 272 4.10 22.35 1.92
C GLY A 272 4.52 23.00 0.60
N GLY A 273 5.76 22.78 0.15
CA GLY A 273 6.29 23.23 -1.13
C GLY A 273 5.53 22.65 -2.32
N ALA A 274 5.26 21.34 -2.29
CA ALA A 274 4.46 20.67 -3.32
C ALA A 274 3.05 21.29 -3.45
N LEU A 275 2.37 21.52 -2.32
CA LEU A 275 1.04 22.15 -2.30
C LEU A 275 1.07 23.60 -2.80
N LYS A 276 2.11 24.37 -2.46
CA LYS A 276 2.32 25.73 -2.98
C LYS A 276 2.54 25.71 -4.51
N LYS A 277 3.35 24.80 -5.03
CA LYS A 277 3.58 24.63 -6.48
C LYS A 277 2.30 24.26 -7.22
N ILE A 278 1.46 23.40 -6.65
CA ILE A 278 0.14 23.09 -7.21
C ILE A 278 -0.69 24.37 -7.35
N GLY A 279 -0.77 25.20 -6.31
CA GLY A 279 -1.59 26.40 -6.35
C GLY A 279 -1.08 27.49 -7.32
N GLY A 280 0.21 27.44 -7.67
CA GLY A 280 0.82 28.39 -8.61
C GLY A 280 1.03 27.87 -10.02
N LEU A 281 0.61 26.63 -10.31
CA LEU A 281 0.65 26.00 -11.64
C LEU A 281 -0.70 26.20 -12.34
N THR A 282 -0.70 26.63 -13.61
CA THR A 282 -1.94 26.88 -14.38
C THR A 282 -2.83 25.64 -14.50
N ARG A 283 -2.24 24.45 -14.66
CA ARG A 283 -2.96 23.16 -14.66
C ARG A 283 -3.23 22.62 -13.25
N GLY A 284 -2.59 23.17 -12.22
CA GLY A 284 -2.70 22.71 -10.83
C GLY A 284 -2.50 21.20 -10.70
N SER A 285 -3.48 20.53 -10.10
CA SER A 285 -3.55 19.07 -9.97
C SER A 285 -4.56 18.41 -10.93
N MET A 286 -5.08 19.13 -11.94
CA MET A 286 -6.11 18.59 -12.83
C MET A 286 -5.59 17.43 -13.68
N VAL A 287 -6.41 16.39 -13.83
CA VAL A 287 -6.07 15.22 -14.68
C VAL A 287 -7.04 15.18 -15.84
N GLY A 288 -6.52 15.18 -17.07
CA GLY A 288 -7.30 15.22 -18.32
C GLY A 288 -7.93 13.89 -18.73
N HIS A 289 -7.64 12.80 -18.02
CA HIS A 289 -8.13 11.46 -18.34
C HIS A 289 -9.65 11.29 -18.14
N PRO A 290 -10.40 10.61 -19.05
CA PRO A 290 -11.85 10.41 -18.92
C PRO A 290 -12.30 9.73 -17.62
N MET A 291 -11.45 8.85 -17.06
CA MET A 291 -11.71 8.15 -15.79
C MET A 291 -11.26 8.93 -14.55
N ALA A 292 -10.65 10.12 -14.72
CA ALA A 292 -10.20 10.94 -13.60
C ALA A 292 -11.36 11.38 -12.70
N GLU A 293 -12.57 11.53 -13.25
CA GLU A 293 -13.76 11.87 -12.46
C GLU A 293 -14.16 10.73 -11.49
N GLU A 294 -14.06 9.48 -11.92
CA GLU A 294 -14.36 8.31 -11.08
C GLU A 294 -13.26 8.09 -10.02
N ALA A 295 -12.00 8.32 -10.41
CA ALA A 295 -10.81 8.16 -9.58
C ALA A 295 -10.42 9.41 -8.77
N SER A 296 -11.23 10.48 -8.81
CA SER A 296 -10.85 11.83 -8.35
C SER A 296 -10.34 11.92 -6.90
N HIS A 297 -10.73 10.98 -6.06
CA HIS A 297 -10.43 10.87 -4.62
C HIS A 297 -9.19 10.06 -4.29
N MET A 298 -8.62 9.37 -5.28
CA MET A 298 -7.36 8.65 -5.11
C MET A 298 -6.17 9.57 -5.32
N PHE A 299 -6.40 10.72 -5.94
CA PHE A 299 -5.38 11.67 -6.32
C PHE A 299 -4.94 12.54 -5.14
N PHE A 300 -3.65 12.88 -5.09
CA PHE A 300 -3.03 13.78 -4.10
C PHE A 300 -3.68 15.17 -4.05
N GLY A 301 -4.06 15.68 -5.21
CA GLY A 301 -4.69 16.98 -5.39
C GLY A 301 -6.01 16.88 -6.16
N SER A 302 -6.82 17.95 -6.08
CA SER A 302 -8.10 18.01 -6.79
C SER A 302 -7.91 17.86 -8.30
N ALA A 303 -8.22 16.67 -8.81
CA ALA A 303 -8.18 16.35 -10.23
C ALA A 303 -9.26 17.08 -11.05
N LEU A 304 -10.27 17.65 -10.37
CA LEU A 304 -11.42 18.33 -10.96
C LEU A 304 -11.46 19.81 -10.56
N ASN A 305 -12.03 20.64 -11.44
CA ASN A 305 -12.11 22.10 -11.26
C ASN A 305 -13.27 22.57 -10.35
N SER A 306 -13.96 21.65 -9.65
CA SER A 306 -15.16 21.96 -8.86
C SER A 306 -14.86 22.06 -7.36
N GLN A 307 -15.04 23.24 -6.77
CA GLN A 307 -14.84 23.47 -5.33
C GLN A 307 -15.95 22.85 -4.44
N MET A 308 -17.20 22.79 -4.95
CA MET A 308 -18.36 22.32 -4.18
C MET A 308 -18.36 20.81 -3.87
N PHE A 309 -17.60 20.02 -4.64
CA PHE A 309 -17.48 18.56 -4.47
C PHE A 309 -16.02 18.11 -4.37
N ALA A 310 -15.11 19.02 -4.03
CA ALA A 310 -13.70 18.70 -3.89
C ALA A 310 -13.54 17.58 -2.83
N THR A 311 -12.95 16.47 -3.25
CA THR A 311 -12.58 15.36 -2.36
C THR A 311 -11.45 15.77 -1.44
N HIS A 312 -10.65 16.75 -1.86
CA HIS A 312 -9.54 17.32 -1.11
C HIS A 312 -9.95 18.66 -0.48
N PRO A 313 -9.48 18.96 0.75
CA PRO A 313 -9.61 20.29 1.33
C PRO A 313 -8.94 21.35 0.45
N PRO A 314 -9.39 22.62 0.53
CA PRO A 314 -8.73 23.73 -0.16
C PRO A 314 -7.23 23.80 0.17
N LEU A 315 -6.41 24.07 -0.85
CA LEU A 315 -4.95 24.17 -0.71
C LEU A 315 -4.53 25.15 0.39
N PRO A 316 -5.12 26.37 0.53
CA PRO A 316 -4.73 27.28 1.61
C PRO A 316 -4.85 26.68 3.01
N ILE A 317 -5.90 25.88 3.25
CA ILE A 317 -6.14 25.24 4.56
C ILE A 317 -5.11 24.13 4.80
N ARG A 318 -4.75 23.36 3.75
CA ARG A 318 -3.71 22.33 3.85
C ARG A 318 -2.35 22.95 4.12
N ILE A 319 -1.97 23.96 3.34
CA ILE A 319 -0.70 24.66 3.47
C ILE A 319 -0.58 25.29 4.86
N GLN A 320 -1.58 26.04 5.32
CA GLN A 320 -1.52 26.71 6.63
C GLN A 320 -1.40 25.73 7.82
N ARG A 321 -1.85 24.49 7.67
CA ARG A 321 -1.70 23.46 8.72
C ARG A 321 -0.30 22.87 8.77
N VAL A 322 0.36 22.75 7.62
CA VAL A 322 1.72 22.19 7.52
C VAL A 322 2.77 23.28 7.72
N ASP A 323 2.53 24.45 7.14
CA ASP A 323 3.35 25.65 7.22
C ASP A 323 2.48 26.83 7.68
N PRO A 324 2.37 27.03 9.01
CA PRO A 324 1.65 28.17 9.58
C PRO A 324 2.24 29.53 9.22
N SER A 325 3.49 29.58 8.74
CA SER A 325 4.20 30.82 8.38
C SER A 325 3.95 31.28 6.94
N TRP A 326 3.20 30.50 6.16
CA TRP A 326 2.91 30.81 4.76
C TRP A 326 2.19 32.15 4.60
N ASP A 327 2.68 32.96 3.66
CA ASP A 327 2.25 34.34 3.37
C ASP A 327 0.97 34.43 2.51
N GLY A 328 0.43 33.29 2.07
CA GLY A 328 -0.74 33.22 1.21
C GLY A 328 -0.46 33.32 -0.29
N ASN A 329 0.82 33.47 -0.70
CA ASN A 329 1.20 33.59 -2.10
C ASN A 329 1.60 32.24 -2.71
N PHE A 330 1.18 32.02 -3.95
CA PHE A 330 1.55 30.84 -4.72
C PHE A 330 2.72 31.16 -5.68
N PRO A 331 3.82 30.38 -5.66
CA PRO A 331 4.93 30.56 -6.57
C PRO A 331 4.53 30.19 -8.00
N LYS A 332 4.79 31.07 -8.98
CA LYS A 332 4.55 30.77 -10.40
C LYS A 332 5.36 29.54 -10.79
N THR A 333 4.67 28.44 -11.08
CA THR A 333 5.29 27.17 -11.45
C THR A 333 4.99 26.91 -12.93
N THR A 334 6.02 26.66 -13.72
CA THR A 334 5.90 26.37 -15.17
C THR A 334 6.68 25.10 -15.49
N MET A 335 6.18 24.31 -16.44
CA MET A 335 6.93 23.16 -16.96
C MET A 335 8.22 23.65 -17.60
N PRO A 336 9.38 23.04 -17.29
CA PRO A 336 10.61 23.29 -18.03
C PRO A 336 10.35 23.02 -19.52
N GLU A 337 10.79 23.94 -20.38
CA GLU A 337 10.83 23.65 -21.82
C GLU A 337 11.80 22.48 -22.03
N ILE A 338 11.37 21.45 -22.76
CA ILE A 338 12.18 20.26 -22.98
C ILE A 338 13.39 20.63 -23.85
N ALA A 339 14.54 20.92 -23.23
CA ALA A 339 15.88 20.82 -23.80
C ALA A 339 16.92 20.93 -22.69
N GLY A 340 17.97 20.10 -22.73
CA GLY A 340 18.97 19.95 -21.66
C GLY A 340 19.79 21.21 -21.40
N ASP A 341 19.37 21.99 -20.40
CA ASP A 341 20.13 23.12 -19.87
C ASP A 341 21.01 22.64 -18.69
N PRO A 342 22.35 22.73 -18.80
CA PRO A 342 23.26 22.38 -17.70
C PRO A 342 23.08 23.23 -16.42
N ASP A 343 22.33 24.34 -16.47
CA ASP A 343 21.98 25.14 -15.30
C ASP A 343 20.83 24.55 -14.44
N ASP A 344 20.14 23.49 -14.90
CA ASP A 344 19.12 22.79 -14.10
C ASP A 344 19.70 22.11 -12.84
N LEU A 345 20.98 21.73 -12.88
CA LEU A 345 21.72 21.19 -11.73
C LEU A 345 21.92 22.24 -10.62
N GLU A 346 21.99 23.53 -10.94
CA GLU A 346 22.12 24.60 -9.96
C GLU A 346 20.81 24.89 -9.24
N ARG A 347 19.68 24.91 -9.96
CA ARG A 347 18.36 25.18 -9.37
C ARG A 347 17.89 24.06 -8.43
N HIS A 348 18.43 22.85 -8.60
CA HIS A 348 18.16 21.68 -7.78
C HIS A 348 19.25 21.38 -6.73
N GLY A 349 20.17 22.32 -6.47
CA GLY A 349 21.09 22.26 -5.33
C GLY A 349 22.30 21.32 -5.49
N LEU A 350 22.73 21.02 -6.72
CA LEU A 350 23.68 19.94 -7.02
C LEU A 350 24.96 20.39 -7.77
N LYS A 351 25.62 21.49 -7.34
CA LYS A 351 27.04 21.68 -7.69
C LYS A 351 27.95 21.10 -6.60
N PRO A 352 28.97 20.28 -6.97
CA PRO A 352 30.05 19.95 -6.04
C PRO A 352 30.78 21.25 -5.66
N ARG A 353 31.06 21.43 -4.36
CA ARG A 353 31.82 22.58 -3.84
C ARG A 353 33.12 22.74 -4.65
N LYS A 354 33.30 23.91 -5.28
CA LYS A 354 34.57 24.27 -5.95
C LYS A 354 35.69 24.25 -4.90
N GLY A 355 36.62 23.30 -5.05
CA GLY A 355 37.79 23.12 -4.18
C GLY A 355 38.34 21.68 -4.14
N GLU A 356 37.58 20.69 -4.62
CA GLU A 356 37.93 19.27 -4.45
C GLU A 356 38.58 18.61 -5.69
N LYS A 357 39.21 19.41 -6.56
CA LYS A 357 39.89 18.90 -7.78
C LYS A 357 41.42 18.70 -7.65
N ASP A 358 42.04 19.10 -6.54
CA ASP A 358 43.50 19.04 -6.37
C ASP A 358 44.02 17.98 -5.38
N ARG A 359 43.25 16.90 -5.14
CA ARG A 359 43.81 15.72 -4.47
C ARG A 359 44.32 14.73 -5.52
N PRO A 360 45.62 14.35 -5.51
CA PRO A 360 46.15 13.42 -6.49
C PRO A 360 45.47 12.06 -6.35
N ARG A 361 44.95 11.54 -7.48
CA ARG A 361 44.41 10.18 -7.57
C ARG A 361 45.56 9.18 -7.37
N PRO A 362 45.47 8.21 -6.44
CA PRO A 362 46.48 7.18 -6.34
C PRO A 362 46.39 6.28 -7.58
N GLU A 363 47.55 6.01 -8.18
CA GLU A 363 47.73 5.15 -9.34
C GLU A 363 47.24 3.72 -9.07
N ARG A 364 46.56 3.16 -10.08
CA ARG A 364 46.17 1.75 -10.12
C ARG A 364 47.42 0.86 -10.20
N ARG A 365 47.68 0.07 -9.16
CA ARG A 365 48.49 -1.15 -9.21
C ARG A 365 47.62 -2.34 -8.83
N GLY A 366 47.70 -3.41 -9.62
CA GLY A 366 46.82 -4.56 -9.53
C GLY A 366 47.15 -5.55 -8.40
N ILE A 367 46.08 -6.27 -7.99
CA ILE A 367 45.98 -7.58 -7.29
C ILE A 367 46.38 -7.54 -5.78
N PRO A 368 45.68 -8.19 -4.79
CA PRO A 368 44.64 -9.25 -4.83
C PRO A 368 43.34 -8.99 -3.99
N ILE A 369 42.34 -9.88 -4.10
CA ILE A 369 41.25 -10.13 -3.12
C ILE A 369 41.84 -10.79 -1.86
N PRO A 370 41.29 -10.67 -0.61
CA PRO A 370 40.20 -9.84 -0.08
C PRO A 370 40.70 -8.85 1.00
N VAL A 371 40.04 -7.69 1.13
CA VAL A 371 40.15 -6.86 2.34
C VAL A 371 38.75 -6.86 2.97
N PRO A 372 38.59 -7.24 4.26
CA PRO A 372 37.31 -7.16 4.95
C PRO A 372 36.85 -5.71 4.91
N ILE A 373 35.60 -5.46 4.51
CA ILE A 373 35.00 -4.11 4.45
C ILE A 373 35.02 -3.52 5.86
N PRO A 374 35.94 -2.60 6.20
CA PRO A 374 35.98 -1.96 7.51
C PRO A 374 35.09 -0.73 7.41
N GLY A 375 33.88 -0.80 7.94
CA GLY A 375 32.98 0.36 7.91
C GLY A 375 31.49 0.09 7.96
N VAL A 376 31.04 -1.17 7.88
CA VAL A 376 29.72 -1.55 8.39
C VAL A 376 29.85 -1.79 9.89
N SER A 377 30.30 -0.76 10.62
CA SER A 377 30.02 -0.69 12.05
C SER A 377 28.55 -0.29 12.15
N MET A 378 27.66 -1.26 11.91
CA MET A 378 26.34 -1.20 12.52
C MET A 378 26.62 -1.17 14.01
N ALA A 379 26.25 -0.08 14.67
CA ALA A 379 26.42 0.05 16.09
C ALA A 379 25.87 -1.22 16.77
N HIS A 380 26.77 -2.05 17.29
CA HIS A 380 26.42 -3.03 18.30
C HIS A 380 25.83 -2.27 19.49
N SER A 381 24.67 -2.69 19.93
CA SER A 381 24.42 -3.05 21.32
C SER A 381 23.01 -3.61 21.36
N GLU A 382 22.75 -4.63 22.18
CA GLU A 382 21.47 -4.73 22.89
C GLU A 382 21.01 -3.30 23.17
N THR A 383 20.02 -2.80 22.44
CA THR A 383 19.62 -1.42 22.59
C THR A 383 18.64 -1.41 23.76
N PRO A 384 19.04 -0.98 24.97
CA PRO A 384 18.07 -0.78 26.04
C PRO A 384 17.07 0.25 25.50
N MET A 385 15.86 -0.22 25.28
CA MET A 385 14.71 0.59 24.87
C MET A 385 13.68 0.43 25.97
N THR A 386 13.05 1.54 26.35
CA THR A 386 11.96 1.43 27.31
C THR A 386 10.76 0.76 26.63
N GLN A 387 9.96 0.07 27.43
CA GLN A 387 8.77 -0.62 26.95
C GLN A 387 7.77 0.29 26.22
N ALA A 388 7.68 1.56 26.64
CA ALA A 388 6.88 2.56 25.96
C ALA A 388 7.41 2.86 24.55
N GLN A 389 8.74 3.02 24.40
CA GLN A 389 9.39 3.31 23.13
C GLN A 389 9.25 2.16 22.12
N ALA A 390 9.37 0.90 22.56
CA ALA A 390 9.21 -0.26 21.69
C ALA A 390 7.78 -0.36 21.15
N ILE A 391 6.76 -0.28 22.02
CA ILE A 391 5.34 -0.33 21.63
C ILE A 391 4.97 0.85 20.72
N GLU A 392 5.53 2.04 21.00
CA GLU A 392 5.33 3.23 20.16
C GLU A 392 5.98 3.07 18.78
N SER A 393 7.17 2.47 18.69
CA SER A 393 7.87 2.22 17.42
C SER A 393 7.19 1.19 16.51
N MET A 394 6.43 0.25 17.11
CA MET A 394 5.60 -0.69 16.35
C MET A 394 4.33 -0.05 15.81
N SER A 395 3.86 1.01 16.49
CA SER A 395 2.56 1.63 16.20
C SER A 395 2.69 2.88 15.33
N HIS A 396 3.86 3.52 15.30
CA HIS A 396 4.14 4.79 14.65
C HIS A 396 5.46 4.74 13.91
N VAL A 397 5.53 5.44 12.77
CA VAL A 397 6.79 5.67 12.07
C VAL A 397 7.53 6.87 12.72
N HIS A 398 8.79 6.69 13.09
CA HIS A 398 9.66 7.70 13.71
C HIS A 398 10.82 8.09 12.78
N ARG A 399 11.48 9.24 12.97
CA ARG A 399 12.57 9.68 12.07
C ARG A 399 13.73 8.75 12.06
N GLU A 400 14.04 8.19 13.22
CA GLU A 400 15.16 7.31 13.40
C GLU A 400 15.01 6.09 12.47
N GLN A 401 13.78 5.72 12.07
CA GLN A 401 13.48 4.65 11.10
C GLN A 401 13.70 5.11 9.65
N ILE A 402 13.54 6.40 9.38
CA ILE A 402 13.62 6.99 8.04
C ILE A 402 15.05 7.39 7.71
N GLU A 403 15.76 7.97 8.68
CA GLU A 403 17.22 8.13 8.64
C GLU A 403 17.89 6.77 8.49
N PHE A 404 17.42 5.74 9.21
CA PHE A 404 17.88 4.37 9.02
C PHE A 404 17.65 3.91 7.58
N GLY A 405 16.44 4.08 7.01
CA GLY A 405 16.18 3.68 5.63
C GLY A 405 17.04 4.40 4.58
N GLN A 406 17.26 5.71 4.73
CA GLN A 406 18.12 6.50 3.84
C GLN A 406 19.60 6.12 3.95
N ASP A 407 20.08 5.92 5.18
CA ASP A 407 21.45 5.49 5.45
C ASP A 407 21.70 4.07 4.92
N LEU A 408 20.72 3.17 5.07
CA LEU A 408 20.79 1.81 4.55
C LEU A 408 20.86 1.81 3.02
N HIS A 409 19.97 2.57 2.36
CA HIS A 409 19.95 2.71 0.90
C HIS A 409 21.26 3.28 0.36
N GLY A 410 21.77 4.36 0.96
CA GLY A 410 23.00 5.02 0.54
C GLY A 410 24.27 4.20 0.76
N LYS A 411 24.23 3.15 1.60
CA LYS A 411 25.37 2.26 1.89
C LYS A 411 25.41 1.00 1.05
N PHE A 412 24.35 0.68 0.30
CA PHE A 412 24.33 -0.52 -0.53
C PHE A 412 25.27 -0.39 -1.72
N PRO A 413 26.15 -1.39 -1.96
CA PRO A 413 26.90 -1.48 -3.19
C PRO A 413 25.97 -1.45 -4.41
N GLU A 414 26.34 -0.68 -5.43
CA GLU A 414 25.52 -0.47 -6.63
C GLU A 414 25.11 -1.80 -7.30
N HIS A 415 25.97 -2.83 -7.26
CA HIS A 415 25.65 -4.13 -7.88
C HIS A 415 24.60 -4.94 -7.10
N TRP A 416 24.45 -4.75 -5.78
CA TRP A 416 23.33 -5.35 -5.02
C TRP A 416 22.01 -4.69 -5.42
N TYR A 417 22.05 -3.36 -5.56
CA TYR A 417 20.91 -2.59 -6.04
C TYR A 417 20.50 -3.02 -7.45
N GLN A 418 21.46 -3.18 -8.36
CA GLN A 418 21.20 -3.69 -9.70
C GLN A 418 20.65 -5.12 -9.69
N ALA A 419 21.16 -5.99 -8.82
CA ALA A 419 20.65 -7.34 -8.67
C ALA A 419 19.17 -7.33 -8.24
N ALA A 420 18.80 -6.55 -7.22
CA ALA A 420 17.40 -6.44 -6.77
C ALA A 420 16.44 -5.93 -7.86
N HIS A 421 16.95 -5.17 -8.83
CA HIS A 421 16.15 -4.52 -9.89
C HIS A 421 16.14 -5.23 -11.25
N GLN A 422 16.90 -6.32 -11.40
CA GLN A 422 16.92 -7.17 -12.59
C GLN A 422 16.23 -8.51 -12.31
N GLU A 423 15.43 -9.04 -13.24
CA GLU A 423 14.63 -10.25 -13.00
C GLU A 423 15.46 -11.48 -12.60
N GLY A 424 16.59 -11.71 -13.28
CA GLY A 424 17.51 -12.79 -12.94
C GLY A 424 18.31 -12.52 -11.67
N GLY A 425 18.67 -11.24 -11.44
CA GLY A 425 19.40 -10.81 -10.26
C GLY A 425 18.57 -10.89 -8.97
N ALA A 426 17.28 -10.56 -9.03
CA ALA A 426 16.38 -10.55 -7.88
C ALA A 426 16.12 -11.99 -7.41
N GLN A 427 15.97 -12.92 -8.34
CA GLN A 427 15.91 -14.35 -8.03
C GLN A 427 17.23 -14.82 -7.40
N ALA A 428 18.36 -14.47 -8.01
CA ALA A 428 19.68 -14.83 -7.52
C ALA A 428 19.95 -14.29 -6.10
N LEU A 429 19.50 -13.07 -5.81
CA LEU A 429 19.62 -12.43 -4.50
C LEU A 429 18.89 -13.22 -3.42
N LEU A 430 17.64 -13.63 -3.66
CA LEU A 430 16.87 -14.43 -2.71
C LEU A 430 17.45 -15.83 -2.53
N PHE A 431 17.92 -16.47 -3.61
CA PHE A 431 18.60 -17.75 -3.49
C PHE A 431 19.91 -17.62 -2.71
N ALA A 432 20.68 -16.55 -2.94
CA ALA A 432 21.93 -16.30 -2.24
C ALA A 432 21.74 -16.07 -0.74
N LEU A 433 20.61 -15.48 -0.32
CA LEU A 433 20.23 -15.32 1.08
C LEU A 433 19.82 -16.63 1.77
N LEU A 434 19.43 -17.66 0.99
CA LEU A 434 18.94 -18.96 1.49
C LEU A 434 19.97 -20.09 1.46
N LEU A 435 21.12 -19.88 0.81
CA LEU A 435 22.14 -20.93 0.76
C LEU A 435 22.68 -21.22 2.17
N ALA A 436 22.86 -22.51 2.45
CA ALA A 436 23.34 -22.98 3.73
C ALA A 436 24.70 -22.37 4.12
N GLN A 437 24.87 -22.12 5.42
CA GLN A 437 26.16 -21.69 5.97
C GLN A 437 27.20 -22.81 5.93
N ASP A 438 26.77 -24.06 6.09
CA ASP A 438 27.64 -25.23 6.02
C ASP A 438 28.13 -25.48 4.59
N ASP A 439 29.44 -25.60 4.43
CA ASP A 439 30.09 -25.74 3.12
C ASP A 439 29.65 -27.01 2.37
N SER A 440 29.33 -28.10 3.08
CA SER A 440 28.94 -29.37 2.46
C SER A 440 27.51 -29.32 1.93
N LEU A 441 26.58 -28.77 2.70
CA LEU A 441 25.19 -28.53 2.29
C LEU A 441 25.12 -27.51 1.16
N ARG A 442 25.87 -26.40 1.27
CA ARG A 442 25.89 -25.35 0.25
C ARG A 442 26.36 -25.86 -1.11
N ASN A 443 27.38 -26.71 -1.15
CA ASN A 443 27.86 -27.27 -2.41
C ASN A 443 26.82 -28.20 -3.07
N ALA A 444 26.03 -28.92 -2.27
CA ALA A 444 24.92 -29.72 -2.77
C ALA A 444 23.79 -28.82 -3.31
N GLU A 445 23.44 -27.75 -2.60
CA GLU A 445 22.43 -26.77 -3.02
C GLU A 445 22.82 -26.05 -4.30
N LEU A 446 24.07 -25.58 -4.42
CA LEU A 446 24.60 -24.94 -5.62
C LEU A 446 24.52 -25.89 -6.83
N SER A 447 24.81 -27.18 -6.64
CA SER A 447 24.71 -28.19 -7.69
C SER A 447 23.26 -28.38 -8.16
N GLN A 448 22.29 -28.37 -7.24
CA GLN A 448 20.87 -28.43 -7.58
C GLN A 448 20.38 -27.14 -8.24
N LEU A 449 20.83 -25.99 -7.75
CA LEU A 449 20.47 -24.67 -8.26
C LEU A 449 20.90 -24.53 -9.71
N ARG A 450 22.10 -25.00 -10.07
CA ARG A 450 22.59 -25.00 -11.46
C ARG A 450 21.72 -25.84 -12.41
N GLN A 451 21.11 -26.92 -11.92
CA GLN A 451 20.23 -27.76 -12.75
C GLN A 451 18.84 -27.15 -12.94
N MET A 452 18.40 -26.33 -11.99
CA MET A 452 17.03 -25.79 -11.97
C MET A 452 16.91 -24.35 -12.47
N THR A 453 18.03 -23.62 -12.53
CA THR A 453 18.10 -22.21 -12.93
C THR A 453 19.00 -22.05 -14.16
N GLY A 454 18.97 -20.87 -14.79
CA GLY A 454 19.90 -20.56 -15.88
C GLY A 454 21.31 -20.25 -15.37
N GLU A 455 22.33 -20.44 -16.22
CA GLU A 455 23.75 -20.23 -15.86
C GLU A 455 23.99 -18.82 -15.29
N ALA A 456 23.37 -17.78 -15.87
CA ALA A 456 23.50 -16.40 -15.39
C ALA A 456 22.96 -16.21 -13.95
N THR A 457 21.82 -16.84 -13.62
CA THR A 457 21.25 -16.79 -12.26
C THR A 457 22.14 -17.55 -11.28
N PHE A 458 22.69 -18.69 -11.68
CA PHE A 458 23.61 -19.48 -10.86
C PHE A 458 24.91 -18.70 -10.54
N GLU A 459 25.54 -18.09 -11.54
CA GLU A 459 26.75 -17.27 -11.37
C GLU A 459 26.49 -16.08 -10.43
N ALA A 460 25.39 -15.35 -10.68
CA ALA A 460 24.99 -14.22 -9.83
C ALA A 460 24.70 -14.66 -8.38
N THR A 461 24.04 -15.79 -8.19
CA THR A 461 23.74 -16.35 -6.85
C THR A 461 25.03 -16.65 -6.10
N THR A 462 25.98 -17.30 -6.77
CA THR A 462 27.26 -17.69 -6.17
C THR A 462 28.08 -16.46 -5.76
N GLN A 463 28.13 -15.44 -6.63
CA GLN A 463 28.84 -14.20 -6.34
C GLN A 463 28.19 -13.42 -5.19
N LEU A 464 26.87 -13.25 -5.23
CA LEU A 464 26.13 -12.53 -4.19
C LEU A 464 26.25 -13.22 -2.83
N ASN A 465 26.18 -14.56 -2.78
CA ASN A 465 26.25 -15.31 -1.53
C ASN A 465 27.56 -15.04 -0.77
N ILE A 466 28.69 -14.92 -1.47
CA ILE A 466 29.99 -14.61 -0.84
C ILE A 466 29.92 -13.29 -0.07
N GLU A 467 29.16 -12.32 -0.57
CA GLU A 467 29.12 -10.96 -0.06
C GLU A 467 28.00 -10.74 0.97
N ILE A 468 26.85 -11.38 0.78
CA ILE A 468 25.64 -11.10 1.58
C ILE A 468 25.38 -12.11 2.72
N ARG A 469 26.09 -13.25 2.75
CA ARG A 469 25.82 -14.32 3.73
C ARG A 469 25.98 -13.87 5.19
N GLU A 470 26.99 -13.04 5.45
CA GLU A 470 27.35 -12.55 6.79
C GLU A 470 26.55 -11.29 7.19
N LEU A 471 25.63 -10.82 6.34
CA LEU A 471 24.84 -9.64 6.65
C LEU A 471 23.85 -9.91 7.79
N HIS A 472 23.64 -8.87 8.59
CA HIS A 472 22.58 -8.85 9.59
C HIS A 472 21.20 -8.97 8.93
N SER A 473 20.26 -9.69 9.56
CA SER A 473 19.00 -10.04 8.89
C SER A 473 18.07 -8.84 8.63
N SER A 474 18.17 -7.75 9.39
CA SER A 474 17.53 -6.47 9.05
C SER A 474 17.91 -5.95 7.66
N VAL A 475 19.19 -6.07 7.27
CA VAL A 475 19.69 -5.70 5.93
C VAL A 475 19.21 -6.70 4.89
N LYS A 476 19.25 -8.00 5.22
CA LYS A 476 18.74 -9.06 4.33
C LYS A 476 17.25 -8.84 3.99
N LEU A 477 16.44 -8.48 4.98
CA LEU A 477 15.01 -8.15 4.82
C LEU A 477 14.78 -6.90 3.97
N ALA A 478 15.59 -5.86 4.12
CA ALA A 478 15.52 -4.70 3.23
C ALA A 478 15.85 -5.07 1.77
N LEU A 479 16.86 -5.93 1.55
CA LEU A 479 17.19 -6.45 0.22
C LEU A 479 16.04 -7.27 -0.38
N ILE A 480 15.33 -8.04 0.44
CA ILE A 480 14.13 -8.79 0.04
C ILE A 480 13.02 -7.81 -0.37
N ASP A 481 12.75 -6.78 0.43
CA ASP A 481 11.73 -5.76 0.16
C ASP A 481 12.00 -5.01 -1.16
N LEU A 482 13.27 -4.72 -1.46
CA LEU A 482 13.71 -4.12 -2.73
C LEU A 482 13.56 -5.07 -3.92
N ALA A 483 13.72 -6.38 -3.73
CA ALA A 483 13.61 -7.37 -4.80
C ALA A 483 12.14 -7.72 -5.15
N ILE A 484 11.20 -7.56 -4.21
CA ILE A 484 9.78 -7.93 -4.40
C ILE A 484 9.13 -7.29 -5.64
N PRO A 485 9.26 -5.97 -5.92
CA PRO A 485 8.67 -5.36 -7.11
C PRO A 485 9.14 -6.01 -8.41
N THR A 486 10.43 -6.32 -8.50
CA THR A 486 11.04 -6.98 -9.65
C THR A 486 10.50 -8.41 -9.78
N LEU A 487 10.41 -9.14 -8.67
CA LEU A 487 9.86 -10.51 -8.66
C LEU A 487 8.37 -10.57 -9.03
N ARG A 488 7.59 -9.50 -8.81
CA ARG A 488 6.20 -9.40 -9.28
C ARG A 488 6.09 -9.31 -10.81
N ARG A 489 7.17 -8.96 -11.51
CA ARG A 489 7.19 -8.87 -12.99
C ARG A 489 7.34 -10.22 -13.67
N LEU A 490 7.78 -11.25 -12.94
CA LEU A 490 7.91 -12.60 -13.46
C LEU A 490 6.60 -13.08 -14.10
N SER A 491 6.70 -13.87 -15.17
CA SER A 491 5.54 -14.59 -15.69
C SER A 491 5.04 -15.64 -14.68
N PRO A 492 3.77 -16.08 -14.74
CA PRO A 492 3.26 -17.11 -13.85
C PRO A 492 4.08 -18.41 -13.85
N ASP A 493 4.64 -18.79 -15.00
CA ASP A 493 5.48 -19.98 -15.15
C ASP A 493 6.89 -19.78 -14.55
N GLU A 494 7.47 -18.58 -14.69
CA GLU A 494 8.71 -18.20 -14.01
C GLU A 494 8.53 -18.17 -12.50
N TYR A 495 7.46 -17.56 -12.01
CA TYR A 495 7.16 -17.54 -10.58
C TYR A 495 7.00 -18.95 -10.01
N LYS A 496 6.31 -19.86 -10.73
CA LYS A 496 6.18 -21.25 -10.32
C LYS A 496 7.54 -21.97 -10.22
N ARG A 497 8.43 -21.73 -11.18
CA ARG A 497 9.81 -22.25 -11.15
C ARG A 497 10.60 -21.67 -9.98
N PHE A 498 10.61 -20.35 -9.83
CA PHE A 498 11.25 -19.63 -8.74
C PHE A 498 10.81 -20.18 -7.37
N ARG A 499 9.50 -20.31 -7.16
CA ARG A 499 8.92 -20.85 -5.92
C ARG A 499 9.35 -22.30 -5.65
N THR A 500 9.44 -23.13 -6.69
CA THR A 500 9.91 -24.52 -6.56
C THR A 500 11.37 -24.58 -6.13
N VAL A 501 12.23 -23.69 -6.66
CA VAL A 501 13.64 -23.59 -6.23
C VAL A 501 13.73 -23.11 -4.79
N LEU A 502 12.99 -22.05 -4.45
CA LEU A 502 12.95 -21.47 -3.11
C LEU A 502 12.56 -22.51 -2.05
N GLU A 503 11.48 -23.27 -2.30
CA GLU A 503 11.00 -24.33 -1.40
C GLU A 503 12.03 -25.47 -1.25
N LYS A 504 12.78 -25.79 -2.30
CA LYS A 504 13.83 -26.81 -2.22
C LYS A 504 15.01 -26.37 -1.36
N LEU A 505 15.51 -25.15 -1.57
CA LEU A 505 16.63 -24.60 -0.78
C LEU A 505 16.28 -24.63 0.71
N MET A 506 15.10 -24.14 1.08
CA MET A 506 14.62 -24.15 2.47
C MET A 506 14.38 -25.54 3.09
N SER A 507 14.26 -26.59 2.28
CA SER A 507 13.97 -27.95 2.75
C SER A 507 15.22 -28.86 2.76
N SER A 508 16.36 -28.33 2.31
CA SER A 508 17.60 -29.04 2.04
C SER A 508 18.24 -29.61 3.32
N ASP A 509 18.23 -28.84 4.40
CA ASP A 509 18.91 -29.17 5.66
C ASP A 509 18.01 -29.87 6.71
N LYS A 510 16.71 -30.03 6.38
CA LYS A 510 15.64 -30.56 7.26
C LYS A 510 15.45 -29.77 8.57
N ARG A 511 15.96 -28.54 8.66
CA ARG A 511 15.83 -27.64 9.82
C ARG A 511 15.57 -26.22 9.32
N ILE A 512 14.31 -25.79 9.34
CA ILE A 512 14.00 -24.42 8.93
C ILE A 512 14.47 -23.45 10.02
N ASP A 513 15.42 -22.57 9.67
CA ASP A 513 15.85 -21.47 10.53
C ASP A 513 14.80 -20.35 10.58
N LEU A 514 14.81 -19.53 11.63
CA LEU A 514 13.90 -18.41 11.84
C LEU A 514 13.94 -17.40 10.70
N PHE A 515 15.14 -17.15 10.16
CA PHE A 515 15.32 -16.27 9.01
C PHE A 515 14.68 -16.85 7.74
N GLU A 516 14.89 -18.14 7.47
CA GLU A 516 14.30 -18.82 6.31
C GLU A 516 12.78 -18.86 6.38
N PHE A 517 12.24 -19.14 7.57
CA PHE A 517 10.81 -19.07 7.84
C PHE A 517 10.24 -17.66 7.57
N THR A 518 10.93 -16.64 8.08
CA THR A 518 10.54 -15.24 7.89
C THR A 518 10.55 -14.86 6.42
N LEU A 519 11.64 -15.16 5.71
CA LEU A 519 11.77 -14.93 4.28
C LEU A 519 10.65 -15.61 3.51
N GLN A 520 10.35 -16.87 3.81
CA GLN A 520 9.27 -17.60 3.14
C GLN A 520 7.93 -16.93 3.33
N LYS A 521 7.62 -16.48 4.55
CA LYS A 521 6.35 -15.81 4.84
C LYS A 521 6.26 -14.46 4.14
N VAL A 522 7.32 -13.65 4.15
CA VAL A 522 7.41 -12.38 3.42
C VAL A 522 7.21 -12.62 1.91
N VAL A 523 7.98 -13.52 1.32
CA VAL A 523 7.94 -13.82 -0.12
C VAL A 523 6.59 -14.40 -0.53
N ARG A 524 6.09 -15.44 0.15
CA ARG A 524 4.78 -16.03 -0.16
C ARG A 524 3.68 -14.99 -0.01
N ARG A 525 3.70 -14.20 1.07
CA ARG A 525 2.69 -13.16 1.27
C ARG A 525 2.71 -12.13 0.14
N HIS A 526 3.88 -11.65 -0.30
CA HIS A 526 3.92 -10.58 -1.28
C HIS A 526 3.77 -11.07 -2.72
N LEU A 527 4.22 -12.29 -3.03
CA LEU A 527 4.18 -12.85 -4.37
C LEU A 527 2.99 -13.79 -4.59
N ASP A 528 2.65 -14.71 -3.69
CA ASP A 528 1.49 -15.61 -3.88
C ASP A 528 0.17 -14.82 -3.93
N ASN A 529 0.05 -13.75 -3.14
CA ASN A 529 -1.11 -12.84 -3.24
C ASN A 529 -1.19 -12.16 -4.61
N TYR A 530 -0.05 -11.73 -5.16
CA TYR A 530 0.01 -11.05 -6.45
C TYR A 530 -0.30 -12.00 -7.62
N PHE A 531 0.24 -13.21 -7.58
CA PHE A 531 0.04 -14.25 -8.59
C PHE A 531 -1.26 -15.06 -8.40
N GLY A 532 -2.13 -14.68 -7.48
CA GLY A 532 -3.44 -15.31 -7.28
C GLY A 532 -3.38 -16.73 -6.69
N HIS A 533 -2.26 -17.11 -6.07
CA HIS A 533 -2.07 -18.39 -5.39
C HIS A 533 -2.56 -18.36 -3.94
N ALA A 534 -2.87 -17.17 -3.39
CA ALA A 534 -3.38 -16.99 -2.05
C ALA A 534 -4.92 -16.92 -1.99
N ASN A 535 -5.50 -17.48 -0.92
CA ASN A 535 -6.94 -17.48 -0.68
C ASN A 535 -7.39 -16.06 -0.26
N PRO A 536 -8.49 -15.49 -0.82
CA PRO A 536 -8.95 -14.16 -0.42
C PRO A 536 -9.25 -14.10 1.08
N PHE A 537 -8.55 -13.22 1.80
CA PHE A 537 -8.69 -13.02 3.25
C PHE A 537 -10.15 -12.77 3.65
N LYS A 538 -10.80 -13.77 4.27
CA LYS A 538 -12.08 -13.62 4.95
C LYS A 538 -11.81 -13.48 6.44
N ILE A 539 -12.29 -12.40 7.04
CA ILE A 539 -12.19 -12.22 8.50
C ILE A 539 -13.10 -13.24 9.17
N ARG A 540 -12.52 -14.23 9.83
CA ARG A 540 -13.24 -15.27 10.58
C ARG A 540 -13.25 -15.01 12.09
N TYR A 541 -12.17 -14.41 12.60
CA TYR A 541 -11.96 -14.22 14.03
C TYR A 541 -12.13 -12.75 14.41
N ARG A 542 -13.05 -12.46 15.35
CA ARG A 542 -13.35 -11.09 15.83
C ARG A 542 -13.00 -10.84 17.28
N LYS A 543 -12.73 -11.91 18.04
CA LYS A 543 -12.37 -11.90 19.45
C LYS A 543 -11.11 -12.75 19.62
N ILE A 544 -10.18 -12.28 20.44
CA ILE A 544 -8.94 -13.01 20.73
C ILE A 544 -9.21 -14.31 21.49
N ALA A 545 -10.29 -14.37 22.28
CA ALA A 545 -10.77 -15.59 22.94
C ALA A 545 -10.93 -16.82 22.03
N ARG A 546 -11.13 -16.64 20.72
CA ARG A 546 -11.24 -17.77 19.76
C ARG A 546 -9.89 -18.22 19.20
N LEU A 547 -8.82 -17.53 19.58
CA LEU A 547 -7.45 -17.74 19.15
C LEU A 547 -6.51 -17.84 20.38
N GLU A 548 -7.03 -18.33 21.51
CA GLU A 548 -6.28 -18.34 22.78
C GLU A 548 -5.13 -19.36 22.75
N ASP A 549 -5.36 -20.55 22.20
CA ASP A 549 -4.31 -21.55 21.98
C ASP A 549 -3.24 -21.05 21.00
N GLU A 550 -3.66 -20.42 19.90
CA GLU A 550 -2.74 -19.84 18.91
C GLU A 550 -1.94 -18.67 19.50
N ALA A 551 -2.56 -17.83 20.31
CA ALA A 551 -1.88 -16.75 21.03
C ALA A 551 -0.84 -17.33 21.99
N ALA A 552 -1.21 -18.38 22.73
CA ALA A 552 -0.31 -19.05 23.66
C ALA A 552 0.92 -19.63 22.93
N VAL A 553 0.75 -20.27 21.78
CA VAL A 553 1.86 -20.79 20.95
C VAL A 553 2.82 -19.66 20.56
N LEU A 554 2.31 -18.56 19.99
CA LEU A 554 3.16 -17.47 19.50
C LEU A 554 3.89 -16.73 20.64
N ILE A 555 3.20 -16.47 21.75
CA ILE A 555 3.78 -15.78 22.92
C ILE A 555 4.80 -16.69 23.61
N THR A 556 4.51 -17.99 23.76
CA THR A 556 5.46 -18.96 24.31
C THR A 556 6.72 -19.05 23.45
N THR A 557 6.56 -19.06 22.13
CA THR A 557 7.68 -19.12 21.18
C THR A 557 8.60 -17.90 21.35
N LEU A 558 8.03 -16.70 21.42
CA LEU A 558 8.79 -15.46 21.67
C LEU A 558 9.51 -15.50 23.01
N ALA A 559 8.82 -15.90 24.07
CA ALA A 559 9.37 -15.95 25.43
C ALA A 559 10.55 -16.94 25.54
N ALA A 560 10.43 -18.11 24.91
CA ALA A 560 11.46 -19.13 24.89
C ALA A 560 12.69 -18.73 24.07
N LEU A 561 12.52 -17.94 23.01
CA LEU A 561 13.61 -17.44 22.19
C LEU A 561 14.42 -16.34 22.89
N GLY A 562 13.75 -15.41 23.60
CA GLY A 562 14.44 -14.40 24.41
C GLY A 562 15.21 -14.96 25.60
N ASN A 563 14.82 -16.15 26.07
CA ASN A 563 15.38 -16.78 27.27
C ASN A 563 15.98 -18.17 26.95
N GLN A 564 16.88 -18.24 25.96
CA GLN A 564 17.48 -19.52 25.54
C GLN A 564 18.18 -20.21 26.73
N GLY A 565 17.66 -21.38 27.11
CA GLY A 565 18.20 -22.18 28.21
C GLY A 565 17.71 -21.79 29.61
N ASP A 566 16.86 -20.75 29.74
CA ASP A 566 16.22 -20.35 31.00
C ASP A 566 14.69 -20.50 30.91
N GLU A 567 14.18 -21.65 31.35
CA GLU A 567 12.75 -21.93 31.36
C GLU A 567 11.98 -21.06 32.37
N ALA A 568 12.63 -20.59 33.44
CA ALA A 568 12.00 -19.74 34.44
C ALA A 568 11.80 -18.33 33.89
N GLY A 569 12.83 -17.75 33.28
CA GLY A 569 12.76 -16.47 32.56
C GLY A 569 11.74 -16.50 31.42
N ALA A 570 11.69 -17.60 30.65
CA ALA A 570 10.69 -17.77 29.60
C ALA A 570 9.24 -17.77 30.13
N LYS A 571 8.98 -18.42 31.27
CA LYS A 571 7.64 -18.42 31.88
C LYS A 571 7.26 -17.04 32.42
N GLU A 572 8.22 -16.31 32.98
CA GLU A 572 8.01 -14.93 33.43
C GLU A 572 7.66 -14.00 32.26
N ALA A 573 8.45 -14.04 31.19
CA ALA A 573 8.23 -13.26 29.97
C ALA A 573 6.92 -13.61 29.26
N PHE A 574 6.53 -14.88 29.26
CA PHE A 574 5.20 -15.30 28.81
C PHE A 574 4.10 -14.69 29.66
N SER A 575 4.24 -14.73 30.99
CA SER A 575 3.22 -14.20 31.91
C SER A 575 3.00 -12.70 31.68
N GLU A 576 4.07 -11.94 31.49
CA GLU A 576 4.02 -10.50 31.19
C GLU A 576 3.16 -10.22 29.96
N GLY A 577 3.42 -10.89 28.83
CA GLY A 577 2.63 -10.71 27.62
C GLY A 577 1.21 -11.25 27.73
N ALA A 578 1.04 -12.40 28.38
CA ALA A 578 -0.26 -13.04 28.57
C ALA A 578 -1.23 -12.14 29.36
N THR A 579 -0.75 -11.39 30.37
CA THR A 579 -1.60 -10.50 31.18
C THR A 579 -2.39 -9.49 30.35
N LEU A 580 -1.85 -9.02 29.22
CA LEU A 580 -2.51 -8.05 28.34
C LEU A 580 -3.74 -8.60 27.60
N ILE A 581 -3.81 -9.93 27.43
CA ILE A 581 -4.87 -10.60 26.68
C ILE A 581 -5.71 -11.56 27.54
N GLN A 582 -5.24 -11.89 28.74
CA GLN A 582 -5.86 -12.83 29.69
C GLN A 582 -7.29 -12.46 30.07
N ASN A 583 -7.61 -11.16 30.15
CA ASN A 583 -8.97 -10.69 30.48
C ASN A 583 -9.94 -10.77 29.28
N GLU A 584 -9.43 -11.06 28.08
CA GLU A 584 -10.21 -11.14 26.85
C GLU A 584 -10.32 -12.58 26.30
N THR A 585 -9.83 -13.58 27.03
CA THR A 585 -9.87 -15.02 26.68
C THR A 585 -11.01 -15.76 27.40
N TYR A 586 -11.33 -16.97 26.94
CA TYR A 586 -12.35 -17.79 27.60
C TYR A 586 -11.73 -18.62 28.74
N GLY A 587 -10.47 -19.02 28.59
CA GLY A 587 -9.68 -19.72 29.61
C GLY A 587 -8.42 -18.96 30.05
N THR A 588 -7.65 -19.59 30.93
CA THR A 588 -6.30 -19.15 31.32
C THR A 588 -5.35 -19.41 30.16
N LEU A 589 -4.58 -18.41 29.75
CA LEU A 589 -3.49 -18.63 28.81
C LEU A 589 -2.36 -19.36 29.54
N GLU A 590 -2.03 -20.55 29.06
CA GLU A 590 -1.00 -21.39 29.65
C GLU A 590 0.26 -21.43 28.77
N PHE A 591 1.42 -21.43 29.43
CA PHE A 591 2.70 -21.62 28.77
C PHE A 591 2.73 -23.00 28.12
N LYS A 592 3.00 -23.07 26.81
CA LYS A 592 2.95 -24.33 26.06
C LYS A 592 4.30 -25.07 26.15
N PRO A 593 4.30 -26.41 26.19
CA PRO A 593 5.55 -27.17 26.13
C PRO A 593 6.19 -27.03 24.74
N ALA A 594 7.51 -27.17 24.65
CA ALA A 594 8.26 -27.01 23.39
C ALA A 594 7.76 -27.94 22.25
N SER A 595 7.19 -29.10 22.58
CA SER A 595 6.57 -30.03 21.62
C SER A 595 5.33 -29.47 20.92
N GLU A 596 4.66 -28.48 21.52
CA GLU A 596 3.47 -27.81 20.98
C GLU A 596 3.80 -26.48 20.29
N CYS A 597 5.04 -26.00 20.39
CA CYS A 597 5.52 -24.76 19.76
C CYS A 597 6.38 -25.05 18.51
N GLY A 598 6.09 -26.14 17.80
CA GLY A 598 6.76 -26.47 16.55
C GLY A 598 6.41 -25.52 15.42
N LEU A 599 7.22 -25.52 14.36
CA LEU A 599 7.04 -24.67 13.18
C LEU A 599 5.64 -24.81 12.56
N GLN A 600 5.09 -26.03 12.54
CA GLN A 600 3.76 -26.30 11.99
C GLN A 600 2.65 -25.63 12.81
N GLN A 601 2.80 -25.60 14.14
CA GLN A 601 1.85 -24.95 15.05
C GLN A 601 1.96 -23.42 14.95
N ILE A 602 3.18 -22.89 14.85
CA ILE A 602 3.43 -21.47 14.61
C ILE A 602 2.79 -21.04 13.28
N GLU A 603 3.01 -21.80 12.21
CA GLU A 603 2.40 -21.53 10.89
C GLU A 603 0.88 -21.53 10.96
N ALA A 604 0.28 -22.55 11.58
CA ALA A 604 -1.17 -22.63 11.76
C ALA A 604 -1.73 -21.47 12.58
N ALA A 605 -1.00 -21.03 13.62
CA ALA A 605 -1.36 -19.88 14.44
C ALA A 605 -1.33 -18.57 13.63
N LEU A 606 -0.26 -18.32 12.88
CA LEU A 606 -0.12 -17.14 12.03
C LEU A 606 -1.20 -17.05 10.97
N ASP A 607 -1.52 -18.18 10.30
CA ASP A 607 -2.57 -18.22 9.27
C ASP A 607 -3.95 -17.87 9.86
N LYS A 608 -4.28 -18.38 11.06
CA LYS A 608 -5.52 -18.03 11.76
C LYS A 608 -5.55 -16.57 12.21
N PHE A 609 -4.43 -16.04 12.72
CA PHE A 609 -4.33 -14.63 13.07
C PHE A 609 -4.40 -13.70 11.86
N ALA A 610 -3.91 -14.12 10.69
CA ALA A 610 -4.07 -13.36 9.45
C ALA A 610 -5.56 -13.17 9.08
N GLU A 611 -6.41 -14.15 9.41
CA GLU A 611 -7.89 -14.11 9.27
C GLU A 611 -8.62 -13.37 10.42
N SER A 612 -7.90 -12.71 11.32
CA SER A 612 -8.48 -11.97 12.45
C SER A 612 -8.75 -10.49 12.17
N THR A 613 -9.49 -9.82 13.05
CA THR A 613 -9.71 -8.37 12.99
C THR A 613 -8.44 -7.59 13.39
N PRO A 614 -8.27 -6.35 12.91
CA PRO A 614 -7.14 -5.48 13.25
C PRO A 614 -6.94 -5.31 14.75
N LEU A 615 -8.03 -5.22 15.52
CA LEU A 615 -7.96 -5.14 16.99
C LEU A 615 -7.35 -6.42 17.60
N VAL A 616 -7.71 -7.60 17.10
CA VAL A 616 -7.14 -8.87 17.57
C VAL A 616 -5.65 -8.95 17.20
N LYS A 617 -5.27 -8.49 16.01
CA LYS A 617 -3.86 -8.36 15.60
C LYS A 617 -3.09 -7.40 16.50
N LYS A 618 -3.66 -6.24 16.84
CA LYS A 618 -3.09 -5.28 17.80
C LYS A 618 -2.83 -5.93 19.14
N ARG A 619 -3.83 -6.63 19.68
CA ARG A 619 -3.72 -7.32 20.98
C ARG A 619 -2.58 -8.32 20.99
N LEU A 620 -2.47 -9.15 19.94
CA LEU A 620 -1.36 -10.09 19.78
C LEU A 620 -0.02 -9.36 19.72
N LEU A 621 0.12 -8.33 18.88
CA LEU A 621 1.39 -7.62 18.71
C LEU A 621 1.81 -6.86 19.97
N HIS A 622 0.88 -6.29 20.72
CA HIS A 622 1.17 -5.70 22.03
C HIS A 622 1.60 -6.76 23.05
N ALA A 623 0.95 -7.92 23.08
CA ALA A 623 1.36 -9.04 23.93
C ALA A 623 2.75 -9.55 23.57
N ALA A 624 3.03 -9.72 22.27
CA ALA A 624 4.33 -10.12 21.73
C ALA A 624 5.43 -9.11 22.09
N GLY A 625 5.17 -7.81 21.89
CA GLY A 625 6.10 -6.75 22.27
C GLY A 625 6.35 -6.70 23.77
N ARG A 626 5.34 -6.97 24.60
CA ARG A 626 5.51 -7.05 26.06
C ARG A 626 6.35 -8.25 26.48
N THR A 627 6.14 -9.40 25.86
CA THR A 627 6.92 -10.63 26.13
C THR A 627 8.40 -10.46 25.81
N VAL A 628 8.72 -9.89 24.65
CA VAL A 628 10.11 -9.61 24.29
C VAL A 628 10.73 -8.57 25.22
N MET A 629 9.94 -7.64 25.77
CA MET A 629 10.41 -6.60 26.69
C MET A 629 10.44 -6.98 28.17
N ALA A 630 10.28 -8.26 28.51
CA ALA A 630 10.29 -8.71 29.89
C ALA A 630 11.65 -8.48 30.58
N ASP A 631 12.75 -8.63 29.84
CA ASP A 631 14.13 -8.44 30.33
C ASP A 631 14.67 -7.00 30.11
N GLN A 632 13.82 -6.10 29.59
CA GLN A 632 14.13 -4.72 29.21
C GLN A 632 15.21 -4.57 28.11
N LYS A 633 15.46 -5.62 27.32
CA LYS A 633 16.39 -5.58 26.19
C LYS A 633 15.71 -6.16 24.95
N VAL A 634 15.84 -5.48 23.81
CA VAL A 634 15.40 -6.06 22.52
C VAL A 634 16.64 -6.62 21.84
N THR A 635 16.71 -7.93 21.66
CA THR A 635 17.73 -8.52 20.78
C THR A 635 17.32 -8.34 19.30
N SER A 636 18.28 -8.41 18.38
CA SER A 636 17.98 -8.36 16.94
C SER A 636 17.08 -9.51 16.49
N GLU A 637 17.27 -10.70 17.06
CA GLU A 637 16.47 -11.90 16.72
C GLU A 637 15.01 -11.72 17.13
N GLU A 638 14.76 -11.16 18.31
CA GLU A 638 13.39 -10.90 18.78
C GLU A 638 12.68 -9.80 17.99
N ALA A 639 13.40 -8.71 17.66
CA ALA A 639 12.89 -7.62 16.83
C ALA A 639 12.47 -8.13 15.44
N GLU A 640 13.28 -9.01 14.85
CA GLU A 640 13.01 -9.64 13.55
C GLU A 640 11.82 -10.57 13.61
N LEU A 641 11.70 -11.39 14.67
CA LEU A 641 10.58 -12.30 14.82
C LEU A 641 9.25 -11.57 15.01
N ILE A 642 9.21 -10.50 15.81
CA ILE A 642 7.99 -9.69 15.92
C ILE A 642 7.62 -9.12 14.56
N ARG A 643 8.58 -8.62 13.78
CA ARG A 643 8.31 -8.10 12.44
C ARG A 643 7.81 -9.19 11.49
N ALA A 644 8.40 -10.38 11.54
CA ALA A 644 7.96 -11.54 10.78
C ALA A 644 6.52 -11.94 11.12
N ILE A 645 6.17 -11.99 12.41
CA ILE A 645 4.81 -12.25 12.90
C ILE A 645 3.86 -11.17 12.37
N ALA A 646 4.26 -9.91 12.49
CA ALA A 646 3.48 -8.75 12.07
C ALA A 646 3.19 -8.76 10.56
N ASP A 647 4.20 -9.04 9.73
CA ASP A 647 4.07 -9.22 8.29
C ASP A 647 3.19 -10.41 7.95
N ALA A 648 3.42 -11.56 8.58
CA ALA A 648 2.63 -12.77 8.35
C ALA A 648 1.14 -12.55 8.60
N ILE A 649 0.78 -11.87 9.70
CA ILE A 649 -0.61 -11.54 10.02
C ILE A 649 -1.14 -10.34 9.21
N GLY A 650 -0.30 -9.66 8.45
CA GLY A 650 -0.68 -8.56 7.55
C GLY A 650 -0.84 -7.21 8.20
N CYS A 651 -0.04 -6.96 9.22
CA CYS A 651 0.14 -5.69 9.88
C CYS A 651 1.65 -5.40 9.90
N PRO A 652 2.26 -5.05 8.75
CA PRO A 652 3.68 -4.72 8.73
C PRO A 652 3.97 -3.64 9.78
N ILE A 653 5.04 -3.84 10.54
CA ILE A 653 5.52 -2.87 11.52
C ILE A 653 6.88 -2.32 11.05
N PRO A 654 7.15 -1.03 11.32
CA PRO A 654 8.44 -0.43 11.02
C PRO A 654 9.60 -1.13 11.77
N PRO A 655 10.85 -0.97 11.32
CA PRO A 655 12.01 -1.48 12.05
C PRO A 655 12.15 -0.81 13.43
N PHE A 656 12.56 -1.58 14.43
CA PHE A 656 12.83 -1.03 15.76
C PHE A 656 14.08 -0.14 15.72
N VAL A 657 13.95 1.08 16.23
CA VAL A 657 15.06 2.04 16.36
C VAL A 657 14.97 2.73 17.70
N LYS A 658 16.12 3.14 18.26
CA LYS A 658 16.15 4.01 19.45
C LYS A 658 15.49 5.35 19.11
N THR A 659 14.39 5.68 19.78
CA THR A 659 13.80 7.01 19.68
C THR A 659 14.51 7.94 20.66
N GLY A 660 15.03 9.08 20.19
CA GLY A 660 15.87 9.99 20.98
C GLY A 660 15.12 10.79 22.07
N HIS A 661 13.95 10.35 22.51
CA HIS A 661 13.09 11.13 23.40
C HIS A 661 13.38 10.83 24.89
N GLU A 662 14.55 11.27 25.36
CA GLU A 662 14.82 11.58 26.78
C GLU A 662 16.12 12.39 26.91
N ALA A 663 16.13 13.63 26.42
CA ALA A 663 17.16 14.62 26.76
C ALA A 663 16.66 16.07 26.90
N ALA A 664 15.35 16.33 26.81
CA ALA A 664 14.82 17.70 26.85
C ALA A 664 13.77 17.98 27.93
N SER A 665 13.39 16.99 28.77
CA SER A 665 12.39 17.20 29.83
C SER A 665 12.96 17.28 31.25
N ALA A 666 14.29 17.29 31.41
CA ALA A 666 14.95 17.44 32.72
C ALA A 666 15.75 18.75 32.86
N ALA A 667 15.71 19.64 31.88
CA ALA A 667 16.33 20.96 31.96
C ALA A 667 15.69 21.95 30.97
N ALA A 668 14.46 22.39 31.26
CA ALA A 668 13.91 23.70 30.86
C ALA A 668 12.60 23.94 31.62
#